data_AF-A0A2E4D9V5-F1
#
_entry.id   AF-A0A2E4D9V5-F1
#
_cell.length_a   1.000
_cell.length_b   1.000
_cell.length_c   1.000
_cell.angle_alpha   90.00
_cell.angle_beta   90.00
_cell.angle_gamma   90.00
#
_symmetry.space_group_name_H-M   'P 1'
#
loop_
_entity.id
_entity.type
_entity.pdbx_description
1 polymer ?
#
loop_
_entity_poly.entity_id
_entity_poly.type
_entity_poly.pdbx_seq_one_letter_code
_entity_poly.pdbx_strand_id
1 'polypeptide(L)'
;MFAHLVLVFSLFCAFISASALAQMPQWSYDAGPDLTTMMGRELLDITADIPNMPEISDKIMGRSQKFRPAFGPIPWRMRQEANKVKILFIGQDGTHIAEAAGRPATAGFGGRAQDFANYFGVNEGAAFINAYSFTIKGQYGIYNTPYIYEDDGEQTVRSANLVGNDLWLMSNSLQSPVTKWRNRLIDWIIRNNKKSIKLVVLFGGAARDAIATYAKSKGAEVYGRYEKLMSKIQVPLTKSEYAGGNNTFPSLVAQDGGDLYEDVLGRKLTYRNSSDQKAALQTLRDNLQTYLKKAVFTKGGPYKNGLLNAAQLGGYDLDTMKVNGIETRSLKGIQLDDGTILDEDVIVISLPHPSYLSRTVMDADSYTEGKKKASALVMRDVQLLDKFKVRGWRIEPDLNKVNFYDRGEDYEYGRSDIGPEFYDFGTPENRMVSRSTAKRMSRNANVVIIGTRDNGKFSSSEIKKMTQAKPAPGINPESLFIARPSAMPEKEQFDPGPGLDMAREMIVNLDQKALFKTKEGMSFEKDGIDAYYVKSHPDVGDFGHYRGTFNNPKIIVLADPSGYDDLITARALTGTRGQYLQGMLNEMGVKDDYLLLKTVPVAMDGATSEEWKYVLEKTNKYRERVLKRVMRSADPILVIADGEYAIAEAKRLLKKEGLPIIKLRRTKADLSLDVTAAQEQLAVFNSFSDVQLSGKMANIPRTHLSFYSRVWEGTSGDRVITSEGTKYKGLAFAEVVPSWAYNQKKELSAENQKAIQEMLNTLEEQGLPLPYEKVPRYLDRTQIDPSYDFNEVLEDWKIAS
;
A
#
# COMPACT_ATOMS: atom_id res chain seq x y z
N MET A 1 44.69 -41.40 36.44
CA MET A 1 44.76 -42.32 35.28
C MET A 1 43.32 -42.69 34.92
N PHE A 2 42.82 -42.11 33.83
CA PHE A 2 41.50 -42.31 33.18
C PHE A 2 40.20 -41.94 33.94
N ALA A 3 39.35 -41.19 33.22
CA ALA A 3 37.96 -40.77 33.53
C ALA A 3 37.76 -39.59 34.50
N HIS A 4 38.21 -38.39 34.10
CA HIS A 4 37.64 -37.09 34.54
C HIS A 4 37.44 -36.12 33.36
N LEU A 5 37.10 -36.68 32.20
CA LEU A 5 36.73 -35.96 30.98
C LEU A 5 35.27 -36.34 30.71
N VAL A 6 34.32 -35.39 30.81
CA VAL A 6 33.02 -35.32 30.08
C VAL A 6 32.03 -34.27 30.65
N LEU A 7 32.24 -33.66 31.82
CA LEU A 7 31.17 -32.82 32.43
C LEU A 7 31.54 -31.34 32.70
N VAL A 8 32.07 -30.62 31.69
CA VAL A 8 32.26 -29.14 31.77
C VAL A 8 31.92 -28.39 30.45
N PHE A 9 31.42 -29.03 29.39
CA PHE A 9 31.19 -28.37 28.10
C PHE A 9 29.77 -28.59 27.56
N SER A 10 28.74 -27.92 28.13
CA SER A 10 27.39 -27.77 27.52
C SER A 10 26.47 -26.85 28.34
N LEU A 11 26.87 -25.59 28.60
CA LEU A 11 25.92 -24.58 29.11
C LEU A 11 26.41 -23.15 28.82
N PHE A 12 26.75 -22.90 27.56
CA PHE A 12 26.86 -21.55 27.01
C PHE A 12 26.28 -21.58 25.59
N CYS A 13 25.53 -20.54 25.24
CA CYS A 13 24.84 -20.30 23.96
C CYS A 13 23.39 -20.82 23.86
N ALA A 14 22.53 -20.33 24.75
CA ALA A 14 21.15 -19.98 24.38
C ALA A 14 21.06 -18.45 24.30
N PHE A 15 21.67 -17.85 23.27
CA PHE A 15 21.28 -16.49 22.86
C PHE A 15 19.88 -16.62 22.25
N ILE A 16 18.87 -16.47 23.10
CA ILE A 16 17.51 -16.17 22.65
C ILE A 16 17.64 -14.85 21.88
N SER A 17 17.50 -14.91 20.57
CA SER A 17 17.23 -13.73 19.76
C SER A 17 15.96 -13.11 20.33
N ALA A 18 16.12 -12.08 21.17
CA ALA A 18 15.04 -11.26 21.67
C ALA A 18 14.45 -10.54 20.45
N SER A 19 13.54 -11.26 19.77
CA SER A 19 12.69 -10.70 18.75
C SER A 19 11.99 -9.53 19.42
N ALA A 20 12.26 -8.32 18.94
CA ALA A 20 11.74 -7.09 19.50
C ALA A 20 10.20 -7.16 19.52
N LEU A 21 9.61 -7.56 20.65
CA LEU A 21 8.18 -7.51 20.86
C LEU A 21 7.73 -6.05 20.63
N ALA A 22 6.63 -5.88 19.89
CA ALA A 22 5.96 -4.59 19.73
C ALA A 22 5.65 -4.03 21.13
N GLN A 23 6.00 -2.77 21.37
CA GLN A 23 5.86 -2.14 22.68
C GLN A 23 4.43 -1.66 22.91
N MET A 24 3.79 -1.16 21.86
CA MET A 24 2.36 -0.87 21.87
C MET A 24 1.58 -2.11 22.30
N PRO A 25 0.64 -1.94 23.26
CA PRO A 25 -0.23 -3.03 23.63
C PRO A 25 -0.92 -3.66 22.41
N GLN A 26 -1.22 -4.96 22.48
CA GLN A 26 -1.91 -5.68 21.39
C GLN A 26 -3.25 -5.04 20.98
N TRP A 27 -3.85 -4.21 21.83
CA TRP A 27 -5.08 -3.46 21.56
C TRP A 27 -4.86 -2.09 20.92
N SER A 28 -3.63 -1.74 20.56
CA SER A 28 -3.32 -0.49 19.86
C SER A 28 -3.74 -0.58 18.40
N TYR A 29 -4.05 0.58 17.81
CA TYR A 29 -4.53 0.65 16.43
C TYR A 29 -4.33 2.05 15.86
N ASP A 30 -4.52 2.18 14.55
CA ASP A 30 -4.57 3.43 13.79
C ASP A 30 -6.01 3.92 13.68
N ALA A 31 -6.31 5.05 14.33
CA ALA A 31 -7.63 5.68 14.34
C ALA A 31 -7.94 6.49 13.06
N GLY A 32 -6.95 6.68 12.18
CA GLY A 32 -7.03 7.70 11.14
C GLY A 32 -6.72 9.12 11.67
N PRO A 33 -6.89 10.15 10.83
CA PRO A 33 -6.59 11.53 11.21
C PRO A 33 -7.45 12.07 12.35
N ASP A 34 -6.85 12.75 13.32
CA ASP A 34 -7.59 13.37 14.42
C ASP A 34 -8.24 14.70 13.98
N LEU A 35 -9.54 14.64 13.70
CA LEU A 35 -10.35 15.77 13.24
C LEU A 35 -10.50 16.91 14.27
N THR A 36 -10.12 16.68 15.52
CA THR A 36 -10.09 17.73 16.55
C THR A 36 -8.86 18.63 16.43
N THR A 37 -7.86 18.22 15.65
CA THR A 37 -6.61 18.96 15.44
C THR A 37 -6.51 19.53 14.03
N MET A 38 -5.81 20.67 13.88
CA MET A 38 -5.51 21.24 12.57
C MET A 38 -4.66 20.29 11.72
N MET A 39 -3.68 19.65 12.34
CA MET A 39 -2.78 18.67 11.71
C MET A 39 -3.55 17.48 11.11
N GLY A 40 -4.52 16.92 11.85
CA GLY A 40 -5.36 15.83 11.35
C GLY A 40 -6.32 16.25 10.24
N ARG A 41 -6.93 17.44 10.33
CA ARG A 41 -7.74 18.01 9.24
C ARG A 41 -6.93 18.23 7.97
N GLU A 42 -5.71 18.75 8.10
CA GLU A 42 -4.82 18.96 6.97
C GLU A 42 -4.41 17.63 6.31
N LEU A 43 -4.14 16.58 7.10
CA LEU A 43 -3.84 15.25 6.56
C LEU A 43 -5.05 14.64 5.83
N LEU A 44 -6.25 14.87 6.36
CA LEU A 44 -7.49 14.49 5.68
C LEU A 44 -7.61 15.21 4.33
N ASP A 45 -7.34 16.51 4.29
CA ASP A 45 -7.36 17.30 3.05
C ASP A 45 -6.34 16.78 2.03
N ILE A 46 -5.10 16.52 2.45
CA ILE A 46 -4.07 15.90 1.59
C ILE A 46 -4.55 14.56 1.01
N THR A 47 -5.33 13.78 1.77
CA THR A 47 -5.85 12.49 1.29
C THR A 47 -6.98 12.67 0.28
N ALA A 48 -7.90 13.59 0.55
CA ALA A 48 -9.00 13.91 -0.36
C ALA A 48 -8.48 14.50 -1.68
N ASP A 49 -7.35 15.21 -1.62
CA ASP A 49 -6.68 15.84 -2.76
C ASP A 49 -5.78 14.89 -3.57
N ILE A 50 -5.79 13.57 -3.28
CA ILE A 50 -5.02 12.61 -4.08
C ILE A 50 -5.42 12.73 -5.57
N PRO A 51 -4.48 13.06 -6.48
CA PRO A 51 -4.82 13.32 -7.86
C PRO A 51 -5.21 12.04 -8.59
N ASN A 52 -5.92 12.21 -9.70
CA ASN A 52 -6.30 11.10 -10.57
C ASN A 52 -5.14 10.55 -11.39
N MET A 53 -4.22 9.86 -10.71
CA MET A 53 -3.03 9.29 -11.34
C MET A 53 -3.35 8.35 -12.51
N PRO A 54 -4.36 7.45 -12.43
CA PRO A 54 -4.80 6.65 -13.58
C PRO A 54 -5.15 7.46 -14.83
N GLU A 55 -6.04 8.45 -14.72
CA GLU A 55 -6.49 9.25 -15.87
C GLU A 55 -5.41 10.24 -16.31
N ILE A 56 -4.66 10.86 -15.37
CA ILE A 56 -3.50 11.69 -15.70
C ILE A 56 -2.49 10.88 -16.54
N SER A 57 -2.20 9.64 -16.11
CA SER A 57 -1.32 8.73 -16.85
C SER A 57 -1.87 8.40 -18.23
N ASP A 58 -3.18 8.15 -18.38
CA ASP A 58 -3.79 7.89 -19.69
C ASP A 58 -3.67 9.08 -20.63
N LYS A 59 -3.77 10.31 -20.10
CA LYS A 59 -3.64 11.53 -20.91
C LYS A 59 -2.20 11.81 -21.32
N ILE A 60 -1.22 11.61 -20.42
CA ILE A 60 0.19 11.96 -20.70
C ILE A 60 1.03 10.80 -21.24
N MET A 61 0.67 9.53 -20.99
CA MET A 61 1.49 8.38 -21.40
C MET A 61 0.89 7.57 -22.54
N GLY A 62 -0.35 7.86 -22.95
CA GLY A 62 -0.96 7.13 -24.06
C GLY A 62 -1.81 5.91 -23.64
N ARG A 63 -1.92 4.92 -24.53
CA ARG A 63 -2.74 3.69 -24.34
C ARG A 63 -2.25 2.75 -23.23
N SER A 64 -1.17 3.09 -22.53
CA SER A 64 -0.52 2.28 -21.50
C SER A 64 -0.71 2.87 -20.10
N GLN A 65 -1.94 2.88 -19.62
CA GLN A 65 -2.33 3.26 -18.26
C GLN A 65 -1.36 2.70 -17.21
N LYS A 66 -0.59 3.59 -16.55
CA LYS A 66 0.55 3.20 -15.68
C LYS A 66 0.13 2.65 -14.33
N PHE A 67 -0.97 3.13 -13.77
CA PHE A 67 -1.39 2.80 -12.41
C PHE A 67 -2.37 1.63 -12.38
N ARG A 68 -2.77 1.12 -11.22
CA ARG A 68 -3.84 0.12 -11.10
C ARG A 68 -4.99 0.72 -10.29
N PRO A 69 -6.13 1.06 -10.92
CA PRO A 69 -7.18 1.81 -10.24
C PRO A 69 -7.99 0.96 -9.25
N ALA A 70 -8.05 -0.37 -9.45
CA ALA A 70 -8.99 -1.25 -8.75
C ALA A 70 -9.04 -1.06 -7.22
N PHE A 71 -7.88 -1.01 -6.58
CA PHE A 71 -7.78 -0.96 -5.11
C PHE A 71 -7.56 0.46 -4.57
N GLY A 72 -7.65 1.49 -5.40
CA GLY A 72 -7.43 2.88 -5.00
C GLY A 72 -6.00 3.17 -4.51
N PRO A 73 -5.78 4.35 -3.90
CA PRO A 73 -4.52 4.76 -3.34
C PRO A 73 -4.26 4.18 -1.94
N ILE A 74 -2.99 4.11 -1.63
CA ILE A 74 -2.37 3.59 -0.41
C ILE A 74 -1.43 4.68 0.11
N PRO A 75 -1.92 5.61 0.94
CA PRO A 75 -1.25 6.90 1.08
C PRO A 75 -0.07 6.86 2.07
N TRP A 76 -0.23 6.28 3.27
CA TRP A 76 0.83 6.18 4.27
C TRP A 76 0.61 5.04 5.26
N ARG A 77 1.67 4.75 6.05
CA ARG A 77 1.65 3.98 7.29
C ARG A 77 2.54 4.71 8.30
N MET A 78 1.96 5.38 9.30
CA MET A 78 2.71 6.17 10.28
C MET A 78 1.88 6.49 11.52
N ARG A 79 2.56 6.87 12.61
CA ARG A 79 1.95 7.63 13.70
C ARG A 79 1.62 9.04 13.23
N GLN A 80 0.48 9.56 13.67
CA GLN A 80 -0.06 10.83 13.18
C GLN A 80 0.09 11.95 14.21
N GLU A 81 0.57 11.65 15.42
CA GLU A 81 0.79 12.66 16.46
C GLU A 81 2.08 13.43 16.24
N ALA A 82 2.10 14.68 16.70
CA ALA A 82 3.25 15.57 16.56
C ALA A 82 4.51 14.99 17.20
N ASN A 83 5.62 15.07 16.47
CA ASN A 83 6.95 14.61 16.86
C ASN A 83 7.02 13.13 17.30
N LYS A 84 6.21 12.26 16.67
CA LYS A 84 6.32 10.80 16.84
C LYS A 84 7.17 10.15 15.75
N VAL A 85 7.18 10.68 14.54
CA VAL A 85 7.98 10.15 13.44
C VAL A 85 9.45 10.52 13.63
N LYS A 86 10.33 9.52 13.57
CA LYS A 86 11.79 9.63 13.71
C LYS A 86 12.51 9.28 12.43
N ILE A 87 11.97 8.33 11.67
CA ILE A 87 12.50 7.89 10.38
C ILE A 87 11.36 7.88 9.36
N LEU A 88 11.55 8.53 8.22
CA LEU A 88 10.64 8.47 7.08
C LEU A 88 11.22 7.57 5.99
N PHE A 89 10.51 6.51 5.66
CA PHE A 89 10.81 5.62 4.56
C PHE A 89 9.98 5.98 3.32
N ILE A 90 10.64 6.12 2.18
CA ILE A 90 10.00 6.38 0.89
C ILE A 90 10.28 5.21 -0.04
N GLY A 91 9.22 4.51 -0.44
CA GLY A 91 9.25 3.46 -1.46
C GLY A 91 8.82 3.96 -2.84
N GLN A 92 8.76 3.08 -3.82
CA GLN A 92 8.24 3.40 -5.16
C GLN A 92 6.71 3.38 -5.19
N ASP A 93 6.11 2.22 -4.92
CA ASP A 93 4.68 1.96 -4.99
C ASP A 93 4.28 0.77 -4.11
N GLY A 94 2.98 0.55 -3.94
CA GLY A 94 2.44 -0.59 -3.19
C GLY A 94 2.51 -1.91 -3.96
N THR A 95 2.42 -3.04 -3.25
CA THR A 95 2.20 -4.36 -3.85
C THR A 95 0.78 -4.84 -3.56
N HIS A 96 0.38 -6.00 -4.08
CA HIS A 96 -0.98 -6.55 -3.89
C HIS A 96 -1.38 -6.72 -2.41
N ILE A 97 -0.44 -7.00 -1.50
CA ILE A 97 -0.73 -7.05 -0.06
C ILE A 97 -0.90 -5.66 0.55
N ALA A 98 -0.19 -4.65 0.02
CA ALA A 98 -0.38 -3.26 0.41
C ALA A 98 -1.76 -2.74 -0.04
N GLU A 99 -2.23 -3.17 -1.22
CA GLU A 99 -3.61 -2.97 -1.64
C GLU A 99 -4.56 -3.62 -0.64
N ALA A 100 -4.47 -4.93 -0.41
CA ALA A 100 -5.40 -5.59 0.52
C ALA A 100 -5.36 -5.00 1.94
N ALA A 101 -4.22 -4.50 2.42
CA ALA A 101 -4.10 -3.85 3.73
C ALA A 101 -4.52 -2.37 3.74
N GLY A 102 -4.64 -1.74 2.57
CA GLY A 102 -4.86 -0.29 2.46
C GLY A 102 -3.70 0.57 2.99
N ARG A 103 -2.50 0.00 3.17
CA ARG A 103 -1.29 0.64 3.74
C ARG A 103 -0.03 0.30 2.95
N PRO A 104 0.91 1.24 2.78
CA PRO A 104 2.15 0.98 2.08
C PRO A 104 3.10 0.21 2.98
N ALA A 105 4.17 -0.31 2.37
CA ALA A 105 5.23 -1.02 3.07
C ALA A 105 4.71 -2.09 4.05
N THR A 106 3.73 -2.89 3.62
CA THR A 106 3.35 -4.12 4.33
C THR A 106 4.15 -5.32 3.79
N ALA A 107 4.11 -6.46 4.49
CA ALA A 107 4.74 -7.71 4.07
C ALA A 107 6.28 -7.66 3.92
N GLY A 108 6.82 -8.43 2.96
CA GLY A 108 8.25 -8.74 2.88
C GLY A 108 9.17 -7.53 2.73
N PHE A 109 8.74 -6.47 2.03
CA PHE A 109 9.45 -5.19 1.99
C PHE A 109 9.29 -4.45 3.31
N GLY A 110 8.05 -4.33 3.78
CA GLY A 110 7.68 -3.67 5.02
C GLY A 110 8.44 -4.14 6.24
N GLY A 111 8.46 -5.44 6.48
CA GLY A 111 9.14 -6.03 7.63
C GLY A 111 10.65 -5.86 7.57
N ARG A 112 11.26 -5.73 6.39
CA ARG A 112 12.71 -5.46 6.24
C ARG A 112 13.06 -4.01 6.49
N ALA A 113 12.22 -3.09 6.03
CA ALA A 113 12.39 -1.68 6.32
C ALA A 113 12.11 -1.38 7.82
N GLN A 114 11.14 -2.08 8.42
CA GLN A 114 10.89 -2.04 9.87
C GLN A 114 12.07 -2.58 10.68
N ASP A 115 12.70 -3.66 10.21
CA ASP A 115 13.91 -4.22 10.82
C ASP A 115 15.08 -3.23 10.82
N PHE A 116 15.26 -2.52 9.70
CA PHE A 116 16.23 -1.44 9.61
C PHE A 116 15.89 -0.26 10.54
N ALA A 117 14.61 0.07 10.73
CA ALA A 117 14.22 1.08 11.73
C ALA A 117 14.58 0.61 13.16
N ASN A 118 14.34 -0.66 13.47
CA ASN A 118 14.64 -1.27 14.76
C ASN A 118 16.14 -1.26 15.08
N TYR A 119 17.01 -1.29 14.08
CA TYR A 119 18.46 -1.11 14.26
C TYR A 119 18.82 0.27 14.86
N PHE A 120 18.05 1.32 14.57
CA PHE A 120 18.15 2.63 15.23
C PHE A 120 17.32 2.72 16.52
N GLY A 121 16.75 1.61 16.99
CA GLY A 121 15.83 1.58 18.12
C GLY A 121 14.49 2.24 17.81
N VAL A 122 14.11 2.41 16.54
CA VAL A 122 12.84 3.01 16.12
C VAL A 122 11.89 1.92 15.67
N ASN A 123 10.78 1.74 16.37
CA ASN A 123 9.70 0.83 16.00
C ASN A 123 8.48 1.62 15.51
N GLU A 124 7.83 2.34 16.43
CA GLU A 124 6.59 3.06 16.19
C GLU A 124 6.85 4.42 15.54
N GLY A 125 8.04 4.99 15.78
CA GLY A 125 8.48 6.22 15.12
C GLY A 125 8.85 6.06 13.63
N ALA A 126 8.59 4.91 13.02
CA ALA A 126 8.83 4.68 11.59
C ALA A 126 7.60 5.04 10.76
N ALA A 127 7.75 5.99 9.83
CA ALA A 127 6.73 6.37 8.85
C ALA A 127 7.06 5.82 7.46
N PHE A 128 6.06 5.40 6.71
CA PHE A 128 6.22 4.83 5.37
C PHE A 128 5.25 5.49 4.40
N ILE A 129 5.80 5.97 3.29
CA ILE A 129 5.04 6.45 2.13
C ILE A 129 5.65 5.86 0.85
N ASN A 130 4.99 6.08 -0.28
CA ASN A 130 5.50 5.75 -1.60
C ASN A 130 5.57 7.00 -2.48
N ALA A 131 6.43 6.96 -3.50
CA ALA A 131 6.47 7.99 -4.54
C ALA A 131 5.12 8.08 -5.30
N TYR A 132 4.40 6.96 -5.40
CA TYR A 132 3.03 6.88 -5.91
C TYR A 132 2.10 6.26 -4.87
N SER A 133 0.94 6.88 -4.66
CA SER A 133 -0.10 6.31 -3.81
C SER A 133 -0.78 5.10 -4.47
N PHE A 134 -0.77 5.00 -5.79
CA PHE A 134 -1.28 3.84 -6.53
C PHE A 134 -0.17 2.84 -6.86
N THR A 135 -0.53 1.57 -6.93
CA THR A 135 0.38 0.53 -7.47
C THR A 135 0.55 0.71 -8.97
N ILE A 136 1.76 0.44 -9.50
CA ILE A 136 2.06 0.63 -10.93
C ILE A 136 2.05 -0.69 -11.71
N LYS A 137 1.95 -0.57 -13.04
CA LYS A 137 2.22 -1.63 -14.00
C LYS A 137 3.66 -1.51 -14.49
N GLY A 138 4.40 -2.62 -14.40
CA GLY A 138 5.82 -2.67 -14.75
C GLY A 138 6.68 -1.96 -13.70
N GLN A 139 7.70 -1.22 -14.16
CA GLN A 139 8.72 -0.56 -13.33
C GLN A 139 8.68 0.96 -13.51
N TYR A 140 9.20 1.73 -12.55
CA TYR A 140 9.32 3.19 -12.69
C TYR A 140 10.23 3.62 -13.84
N GLY A 141 11.29 2.87 -14.12
CA GLY A 141 12.16 3.08 -15.28
C GLY A 141 12.54 1.77 -15.94
N ILE A 142 13.07 1.86 -17.16
CA ILE A 142 13.59 0.72 -17.91
C ILE A 142 15.04 0.49 -17.48
N TYR A 143 15.31 -0.67 -16.90
CA TYR A 143 16.65 -1.03 -16.43
C TYR A 143 17.60 -1.27 -17.60
N ASN A 144 18.87 -0.89 -17.44
CA ASN A 144 19.95 -1.16 -18.40
C ASN A 144 19.64 -0.69 -19.83
N THR A 145 19.00 0.47 -19.96
CA THR A 145 18.75 1.10 -21.26
C THR A 145 20.07 1.53 -21.89
N PRO A 146 20.37 1.11 -23.14
CA PRO A 146 21.58 1.53 -23.82
C PRO A 146 21.52 3.02 -24.16
N TYR A 147 22.66 3.70 -24.04
CA TYR A 147 22.88 5.06 -24.52
C TYR A 147 24.25 5.16 -25.16
N ILE A 148 24.43 6.14 -26.03
CA ILE A 148 25.68 6.40 -26.73
C ILE A 148 26.43 7.47 -25.95
N TYR A 149 27.67 7.19 -25.57
CA TYR A 149 28.59 8.15 -25.01
C TYR A 149 29.68 8.44 -26.04
N GLU A 150 29.92 9.71 -26.29
CA GLU A 150 30.95 10.18 -27.19
C GLU A 150 32.04 10.94 -26.44
N ASP A 151 33.30 10.59 -26.70
CA ASP A 151 34.47 11.32 -26.24
C ASP A 151 35.46 11.44 -27.39
N ASP A 152 35.87 12.66 -27.73
CA ASP A 152 36.86 12.92 -28.77
C ASP A 152 36.59 12.19 -30.12
N GLY A 153 35.30 12.07 -30.49
CA GLY A 153 34.85 11.39 -31.70
C GLY A 153 34.72 9.86 -31.59
N GLU A 154 35.11 9.26 -30.47
CA GLU A 154 34.92 7.84 -30.18
C GLU A 154 33.54 7.61 -29.55
N GLN A 155 32.70 6.80 -30.22
CA GLN A 155 31.37 6.46 -29.76
C GLN A 155 31.35 5.08 -29.08
N THR A 156 30.84 5.03 -27.86
CA THR A 156 30.72 3.80 -27.07
C THR A 156 29.30 3.59 -26.55
N VAL A 157 28.87 2.32 -26.50
CA VAL A 157 27.59 1.96 -25.89
C VAL A 157 27.77 1.78 -24.39
N ARG A 158 27.02 2.54 -23.61
CA ARG A 158 26.89 2.39 -22.17
C ARG A 158 25.44 2.07 -21.81
N SER A 159 25.17 1.74 -20.55
CA SER A 159 23.81 1.46 -20.10
C SER A 159 23.53 2.06 -18.74
N ALA A 160 22.29 2.51 -18.55
CA ALA A 160 21.80 3.02 -17.28
C ALA A 160 20.27 2.83 -17.18
N ASN A 161 19.71 3.05 -16.01
CA ASN A 161 18.26 3.06 -15.86
C ASN A 161 17.70 4.33 -16.50
N LEU A 162 16.64 4.21 -17.31
CA LEU A 162 16.01 5.33 -18.00
C LEU A 162 14.55 5.50 -17.55
N VAL A 163 14.15 6.73 -17.26
CA VAL A 163 12.75 7.13 -17.09
C VAL A 163 12.32 7.90 -18.34
N GLY A 164 11.27 7.44 -19.04
CA GLY A 164 10.75 8.10 -20.24
C GLY A 164 10.25 9.53 -19.96
N ASN A 165 10.24 10.38 -20.98
CA ASN A 165 9.91 11.82 -20.84
C ASN A 165 8.50 12.07 -20.29
N ASP A 166 7.51 11.31 -20.75
CA ASP A 166 6.12 11.36 -20.31
C ASP A 166 5.98 10.99 -18.82
N LEU A 167 6.57 9.85 -18.42
CA LEU A 167 6.58 9.39 -17.04
C LEU A 167 7.38 10.32 -16.14
N TRP A 168 8.48 10.89 -16.64
CA TRP A 168 9.30 11.85 -15.91
C TRP A 168 8.50 13.12 -15.58
N LEU A 169 7.84 13.72 -16.57
CA LEU A 169 7.01 14.90 -16.36
C LEU A 169 5.91 14.62 -15.35
N MET A 170 5.17 13.53 -15.53
CA MET A 170 4.11 13.13 -14.59
C MET A 170 4.65 12.91 -13.17
N SER A 171 5.85 12.39 -13.01
CA SER A 171 6.32 11.92 -11.69
C SER A 171 7.17 12.92 -10.94
N ASN A 172 7.86 13.81 -11.67
CA ASN A 172 8.92 14.67 -11.13
C ASN A 172 8.85 16.13 -11.56
N SER A 173 8.00 16.50 -12.53
CA SER A 173 7.78 17.93 -12.80
C SER A 173 7.14 18.59 -11.59
N LEU A 174 7.67 19.74 -11.16
CA LEU A 174 7.05 20.52 -10.08
C LEU A 174 5.64 21.01 -10.43
N GLN A 175 5.27 21.02 -11.72
CA GLN A 175 3.91 21.33 -12.15
C GLN A 175 2.95 20.14 -12.08
N SER A 176 3.47 18.91 -12.02
CA SER A 176 2.64 17.72 -11.99
C SER A 176 1.77 17.68 -10.72
N PRO A 177 0.46 17.39 -10.85
CA PRO A 177 -0.41 17.15 -9.70
C PRO A 177 0.11 16.04 -8.78
N VAL A 178 0.71 14.99 -9.34
CA VAL A 178 1.29 13.86 -8.59
C VAL A 178 2.44 14.34 -7.71
N THR A 179 3.35 15.16 -8.27
CA THR A 179 4.50 15.71 -7.54
C THR A 179 4.06 16.71 -6.48
N LYS A 180 3.14 17.63 -6.80
CA LYS A 180 2.58 18.61 -5.86
C LYS A 180 1.95 17.91 -4.65
N TRP A 181 1.08 16.94 -4.90
CA TRP A 181 0.44 16.16 -3.84
C TRP A 181 1.46 15.42 -2.97
N ARG A 182 2.39 14.69 -3.59
CA ARG A 182 3.42 13.93 -2.86
C ARG A 182 4.28 14.85 -2.00
N ASN A 183 4.70 16.00 -2.53
CA ASN A 183 5.55 16.95 -1.82
C ASN A 183 4.79 17.58 -0.63
N ARG A 184 3.49 17.83 -0.75
CA ARG A 184 2.63 18.25 0.39
C ARG A 184 2.61 17.19 1.50
N LEU A 185 2.51 15.90 1.15
CA LEU A 185 2.55 14.83 2.14
C LEU A 185 3.93 14.73 2.82
N ILE A 186 5.02 14.84 2.05
CA ILE A 186 6.39 14.86 2.62
C ILE A 186 6.58 16.07 3.54
N ASP A 187 6.15 17.26 3.11
CA ASP A 187 6.19 18.48 3.93
C ASP A 187 5.43 18.28 5.24
N TRP A 188 4.18 17.82 5.16
CA TRP A 188 3.34 17.57 6.33
C TRP A 188 4.04 16.64 7.34
N ILE A 189 4.68 15.56 6.87
CA ILE A 189 5.39 14.62 7.75
C ILE A 189 6.58 15.31 8.42
N ILE A 190 7.44 15.99 7.65
CA ILE A 190 8.63 16.67 8.19
C ILE A 190 8.21 17.80 9.14
N ARG A 191 7.26 18.62 8.73
CA ARG A 191 6.78 19.78 9.49
C ARG A 191 6.13 19.41 10.81
N ASN A 192 5.34 18.35 10.86
CA ASN A 192 4.72 17.93 12.11
C ASN A 192 5.66 17.12 13.01
N ASN A 193 6.89 16.83 12.54
CA ASN A 193 7.87 16.03 13.27
C ASN A 193 9.28 16.66 13.30
N LYS A 194 9.42 17.98 13.10
CA LYS A 194 10.71 18.68 12.98
C LYS A 194 11.69 18.37 14.12
N LYS A 195 11.17 18.14 15.34
CA LYS A 195 12.01 17.85 16.53
C LYS A 195 12.47 16.40 16.60
N SER A 196 11.67 15.46 16.09
CA SER A 196 11.90 14.02 16.25
C SER A 196 12.46 13.35 15.01
N ILE A 197 12.10 13.81 13.80
CA ILE A 197 12.57 13.23 12.55
C ILE A 197 14.04 13.55 12.36
N LYS A 198 14.84 12.54 12.04
CA LYS A 198 16.30 12.64 11.89
C LYS A 198 16.82 11.98 10.62
N LEU A 199 16.04 11.08 10.03
CA LEU A 199 16.45 10.28 8.88
C LEU A 199 15.33 10.11 7.86
N VAL A 200 15.67 10.26 6.58
CA VAL A 200 14.85 9.85 5.43
C VAL A 200 15.58 8.74 4.69
N VAL A 201 14.92 7.60 4.50
CA VAL A 201 15.46 6.40 3.88
C VAL A 201 14.72 6.09 2.59
N LEU A 202 15.45 5.91 1.51
CA LEU A 202 14.89 5.79 0.17
C LEU A 202 15.14 4.40 -0.40
N PHE A 203 14.12 3.83 -1.03
CA PHE A 203 14.24 2.55 -1.73
C PHE A 203 13.89 2.68 -3.21
N GLY A 204 14.92 2.60 -4.06
CA GLY A 204 14.80 2.63 -5.51
C GLY A 204 14.80 4.04 -6.12
N GLY A 205 14.81 4.09 -7.46
CA GLY A 205 14.96 5.34 -8.22
C GLY A 205 13.82 6.34 -7.98
N ALA A 206 12.57 5.86 -7.95
CA ALA A 206 11.40 6.72 -7.77
C ALA A 206 11.42 7.45 -6.42
N ALA A 207 11.80 6.77 -5.33
CA ALA A 207 11.90 7.37 -4.01
C ALA A 207 12.99 8.45 -3.96
N ARG A 208 14.14 8.19 -4.59
CA ARG A 208 15.24 9.14 -4.70
C ARG A 208 14.85 10.38 -5.50
N ASP A 209 14.19 10.20 -6.63
CA ASP A 209 13.75 11.33 -7.44
C ASP A 209 12.61 12.10 -6.74
N ALA A 210 11.75 11.41 -5.98
CA ALA A 210 10.73 12.02 -5.15
C ALA A 210 11.29 12.95 -4.06
N ILE A 211 12.30 12.51 -3.30
CA ILE A 211 12.88 13.40 -2.26
C ILE A 211 13.72 14.52 -2.87
N ALA A 212 14.39 14.29 -4.00
CA ALA A 212 15.14 15.33 -4.69
C ALA A 212 14.19 16.42 -5.22
N THR A 213 13.07 16.03 -5.81
CA THR A 213 12.04 16.99 -6.27
C THR A 213 11.35 17.71 -5.11
N TYR A 214 11.15 17.05 -3.97
CA TYR A 214 10.73 17.71 -2.74
C TYR A 214 11.76 18.77 -2.31
N ALA A 215 13.03 18.41 -2.15
CA ALA A 215 14.08 19.36 -1.74
C ALA A 215 14.17 20.55 -2.71
N LYS A 216 14.11 20.30 -4.02
CA LYS A 216 14.09 21.36 -5.06
C LYS A 216 12.87 22.28 -4.93
N SER A 217 11.70 21.74 -4.60
CA SER A 217 10.50 22.56 -4.34
C SER A 217 10.64 23.48 -3.12
N LYS A 218 11.63 23.21 -2.25
CA LYS A 218 11.96 24.00 -1.06
C LYS A 218 13.26 24.81 -1.21
N GLY A 219 13.72 25.00 -2.45
CA GLY A 219 14.88 25.86 -2.78
C GLY A 219 16.24 25.16 -2.77
N ALA A 220 16.31 23.84 -2.56
CA ALA A 220 17.57 23.12 -2.69
C ALA A 220 17.97 22.93 -4.17
N GLU A 221 19.27 22.79 -4.43
CA GLU A 221 19.78 22.34 -5.72
C GLU A 221 20.09 20.85 -5.64
N VAL A 222 19.67 20.07 -6.63
CA VAL A 222 20.04 18.65 -6.75
C VAL A 222 20.22 18.33 -8.23
N TYR A 223 21.35 17.73 -8.58
CA TYR A 223 21.76 17.48 -9.96
C TYR A 223 21.62 15.99 -10.33
N GLY A 224 21.47 15.70 -11.63
CA GLY A 224 21.49 14.33 -12.13
C GLY A 224 22.90 13.74 -12.09
N ARG A 225 23.01 12.41 -11.97
CA ARG A 225 24.31 11.71 -11.95
C ARG A 225 25.22 12.02 -13.14
N TYR A 226 24.61 12.35 -14.27
CA TYR A 226 25.31 12.58 -15.53
C TYR A 226 25.18 14.03 -16.01
N GLU A 227 24.81 14.99 -15.14
CA GLU A 227 24.54 16.39 -15.51
C GLU A 227 25.66 16.99 -16.38
N LYS A 228 26.92 16.84 -15.94
CA LYS A 228 28.10 17.38 -16.63
C LYS A 228 28.46 16.66 -17.95
N LEU A 229 27.83 15.52 -18.23
CA LEU A 229 28.11 14.69 -19.40
C LEU A 229 26.96 14.71 -20.42
N MET A 230 25.89 15.48 -20.17
CA MET A 230 24.69 15.45 -21.00
C MET A 230 24.93 15.81 -22.47
N SER A 231 25.86 16.72 -22.75
CA SER A 231 26.24 17.09 -24.13
C SER A 231 27.00 15.99 -24.88
N LYS A 232 27.56 15.02 -24.16
CA LYS A 232 28.30 13.86 -24.70
C LYS A 232 27.45 12.60 -24.78
N ILE A 233 26.18 12.67 -24.40
CA ILE A 233 25.29 11.53 -24.30
C ILE A 233 24.18 11.67 -25.33
N GLN A 234 23.84 10.58 -26.00
CA GLN A 234 22.67 10.47 -26.87
C GLN A 234 21.87 9.23 -26.49
N VAL A 235 20.57 9.43 -26.24
CA VAL A 235 19.67 8.35 -25.82
C VAL A 235 18.75 8.00 -26.99
N PRO A 236 18.84 6.77 -27.52
CA PRO A 236 17.91 6.34 -28.57
C PRO A 236 16.50 6.17 -27.98
N LEU A 237 15.48 6.37 -28.80
CA LEU A 237 14.11 6.09 -28.43
C LEU A 237 13.95 4.59 -28.17
N THR A 238 13.40 4.24 -27.01
CA THR A 238 13.23 2.85 -26.59
C THR A 238 11.79 2.52 -26.23
N LYS A 239 11.39 1.27 -26.46
CA LYS A 239 10.15 0.70 -25.91
C LYS A 239 10.47 -0.24 -24.76
N SER A 240 9.55 -0.29 -23.80
CA SER A 240 9.63 -1.20 -22.65
C SER A 240 8.94 -2.52 -22.97
N GLU A 241 9.71 -3.54 -23.30
CA GLU A 241 9.19 -4.88 -23.59
C GLU A 241 9.07 -5.73 -22.32
N TYR A 242 8.04 -6.58 -22.27
CA TYR A 242 7.85 -7.47 -21.12
C TYR A 242 8.92 -8.58 -21.09
N ALA A 243 9.70 -8.60 -20.01
CA ALA A 243 10.84 -9.52 -19.84
C ALA A 243 10.62 -10.59 -18.76
N GLY A 244 9.36 -10.86 -18.40
CA GLY A 244 9.01 -11.87 -17.39
C GLY A 244 8.86 -11.29 -15.97
N GLY A 245 7.84 -11.75 -15.24
CA GLY A 245 7.56 -11.26 -13.90
C GLY A 245 7.26 -9.77 -13.90
N ASN A 246 8.05 -9.00 -13.15
CA ASN A 246 7.99 -7.53 -13.15
C ASN A 246 9.15 -6.90 -13.94
N ASN A 247 9.93 -7.68 -14.70
CA ASN A 247 11.08 -7.17 -15.43
C ASN A 247 10.66 -6.64 -16.81
N THR A 248 11.42 -5.66 -17.29
CA THR A 248 11.26 -5.07 -18.62
C THR A 248 12.60 -5.05 -19.33
N PHE A 249 12.58 -5.08 -20.67
CA PHE A 249 13.76 -4.97 -21.52
C PHE A 249 13.61 -3.76 -22.46
N PRO A 250 14.65 -2.94 -22.64
CA PRO A 250 14.64 -1.80 -23.56
C PRO A 250 14.85 -2.27 -25.01
N SER A 251 13.80 -2.32 -25.83
CA SER A 251 13.94 -2.49 -27.28
C SER A 251 14.25 -1.13 -27.94
N LEU A 252 15.22 -1.11 -28.85
CA LEU A 252 15.54 0.10 -29.62
C LEU A 252 14.51 0.28 -30.74
N VAL A 253 14.10 1.52 -30.98
CA VAL A 253 13.07 1.81 -31.96
C VAL A 253 13.67 2.22 -33.30
N ALA A 254 13.24 1.54 -34.36
CA ALA A 254 13.57 1.86 -35.74
C ALA A 254 12.70 3.00 -36.29
N GLN A 255 13.04 3.52 -37.47
CA GLN A 255 12.37 4.67 -38.10
C GLN A 255 10.90 4.42 -38.44
N ASP A 256 10.53 3.17 -38.75
CA ASP A 256 9.14 2.76 -38.97
C ASP A 256 8.36 2.58 -37.65
N GLY A 257 9.04 2.70 -36.51
CA GLY A 257 8.52 2.44 -35.17
C GLY A 257 8.62 0.98 -34.74
N GLY A 258 9.26 0.10 -35.52
CA GLY A 258 9.50 -1.30 -35.21
C GLY A 258 10.57 -1.53 -34.14
N ASP A 259 10.86 -2.80 -33.86
CA ASP A 259 11.96 -3.20 -32.98
C ASP A 259 13.23 -3.39 -33.80
N LEU A 260 14.19 -2.47 -33.60
CA LEU A 260 15.42 -2.43 -34.39
C LEU A 260 16.29 -3.68 -34.17
N TYR A 261 16.20 -4.34 -33.02
CA TYR A 261 16.94 -5.59 -32.82
C TYR A 261 16.41 -6.71 -33.70
N GLU A 262 15.09 -6.78 -33.91
CA GLU A 262 14.47 -7.76 -34.81
C GLU A 262 14.88 -7.50 -36.27
N ASP A 263 14.92 -6.23 -36.67
CA ASP A 263 15.30 -5.81 -38.02
C ASP A 263 16.74 -6.18 -38.37
N VAL A 264 17.68 -5.95 -37.43
CA VAL A 264 19.10 -6.24 -37.64
C VAL A 264 19.38 -7.75 -37.56
N LEU A 265 18.69 -8.48 -36.67
CA LEU A 265 18.85 -9.94 -36.56
C LEU A 265 18.07 -10.73 -37.61
N GLY A 266 17.15 -10.09 -38.34
CA GLY A 266 16.31 -10.73 -39.36
C GLY A 266 15.33 -11.76 -38.79
N ARG A 267 14.99 -11.67 -37.51
CA ARG A 267 14.06 -12.60 -36.83
C ARG A 267 13.33 -11.91 -35.68
N LYS A 268 12.15 -12.44 -35.33
CA LYS A 268 11.43 -12.01 -34.14
C LYS A 268 12.15 -12.42 -32.85
N LEU A 269 12.05 -11.59 -31.83
CA LEU A 269 12.61 -11.77 -30.50
C LEU A 269 11.49 -11.94 -29.48
N THR A 270 11.76 -12.75 -28.45
CA THR A 270 10.91 -12.82 -27.26
C THR A 270 11.74 -12.45 -26.06
N TYR A 271 11.60 -11.21 -25.58
CA TYR A 271 12.38 -10.70 -24.45
C TYR A 271 12.06 -11.36 -23.10
N ARG A 272 11.13 -12.31 -23.03
CA ARG A 272 11.01 -13.21 -21.87
C ARG A 272 12.20 -14.18 -21.78
N ASN A 273 12.88 -14.43 -22.88
CA ASN A 273 13.99 -15.37 -22.99
C ASN A 273 15.32 -14.62 -22.80
N SER A 274 16.14 -15.08 -21.87
CA SER A 274 17.45 -14.48 -21.62
C SER A 274 18.41 -14.61 -22.81
N SER A 275 18.24 -15.62 -23.67
CA SER A 275 19.04 -15.79 -24.89
C SER A 275 18.78 -14.68 -25.90
N ASP A 276 17.52 -14.28 -26.10
CA ASP A 276 17.15 -13.19 -27.01
C ASP A 276 17.63 -11.83 -26.48
N GLN A 277 17.50 -11.59 -25.16
CA GLN A 277 18.07 -10.41 -24.52
C GLN A 277 19.58 -10.30 -24.73
N LYS A 278 20.31 -11.41 -24.55
CA LYS A 278 21.76 -11.47 -24.78
C LYS A 278 22.10 -11.25 -26.25
N ALA A 279 21.36 -11.87 -27.17
CA ALA A 279 21.56 -11.70 -28.61
C ALA A 279 21.41 -10.22 -29.00
N ALA A 280 20.33 -9.55 -28.56
CA ALA A 280 20.07 -8.14 -28.80
C ALA A 280 21.22 -7.23 -28.31
N LEU A 281 21.68 -7.42 -27.07
CA LEU A 281 22.79 -6.64 -26.52
C LEU A 281 24.13 -6.91 -27.22
N GLN A 282 24.36 -8.15 -27.65
CA GLN A 282 25.60 -8.52 -28.35
C GLN A 282 25.62 -7.90 -29.76
N THR A 283 24.54 -8.02 -30.53
CA THR A 283 24.48 -7.44 -31.88
C THR A 283 24.62 -5.92 -31.86
N LEU A 284 24.09 -5.24 -30.84
CA LEU A 284 24.26 -3.79 -30.67
C LEU A 284 25.74 -3.39 -30.57
N ARG A 285 26.51 -4.15 -29.79
CA ARG A 285 27.94 -3.90 -29.60
C ARG A 285 28.73 -4.20 -30.87
N ASP A 286 28.45 -5.34 -31.50
CA ASP A 286 29.19 -5.81 -32.66
C ASP A 286 28.89 -5.00 -33.94
N ASN A 287 27.72 -4.35 -34.00
CA ASN A 287 27.24 -3.64 -35.19
C ASN A 287 26.84 -2.19 -34.88
N LEU A 288 27.52 -1.54 -33.93
CA LEU A 288 27.13 -0.23 -33.41
C LEU A 288 26.81 0.79 -34.51
N GLN A 289 27.67 0.92 -35.51
CA GLN A 289 27.48 1.88 -36.61
C GLN A 289 26.21 1.62 -37.43
N THR A 290 25.80 0.36 -37.58
CA THR A 290 24.51 0.00 -38.21
C THR A 290 23.33 0.45 -37.34
N TYR A 291 23.43 0.26 -36.02
CA TYR A 291 22.39 0.71 -35.09
C TYR A 291 22.29 2.24 -35.04
N LEU A 292 23.41 2.95 -35.02
CA LEU A 292 23.43 4.42 -35.00
C LEU A 292 22.69 5.01 -36.21
N LYS A 293 22.83 4.43 -37.39
CA LYS A 293 22.16 4.88 -38.63
C LYS A 293 20.66 4.58 -38.68
N LYS A 294 20.19 3.58 -37.93
CA LYS A 294 18.81 3.07 -38.03
C LYS A 294 17.96 3.37 -36.79
N ALA A 295 18.60 3.61 -35.64
CA ALA A 295 17.92 3.95 -34.41
C ALA A 295 17.41 5.39 -34.47
N VAL A 296 16.27 5.63 -33.84
CA VAL A 296 15.70 6.97 -33.72
C VAL A 296 16.33 7.67 -32.53
N PHE A 297 17.08 8.74 -32.77
CA PHE A 297 17.56 9.67 -31.76
C PHE A 297 16.74 10.95 -31.82
N THR A 298 16.17 11.35 -30.69
CA THR A 298 15.41 12.59 -30.63
C THR A 298 16.38 13.74 -30.37
N LYS A 299 16.47 14.73 -31.28
CA LYS A 299 17.23 15.97 -31.06
C LYS A 299 16.54 16.94 -30.07
N GLY A 300 15.48 16.47 -29.42
CA GLY A 300 14.72 17.23 -28.44
C GLY A 300 15.34 17.26 -27.04
N GLY A 301 14.77 18.10 -26.19
CA GLY A 301 15.25 18.38 -24.84
C GLY A 301 16.36 19.43 -24.77
N PRO A 302 16.66 19.97 -23.58
CA PRO A 302 17.61 21.08 -23.40
C PRO A 302 19.04 20.75 -23.86
N TYR A 303 19.41 19.47 -23.88
CA TYR A 303 20.74 19.01 -24.29
C TYR A 303 20.76 18.40 -25.70
N LYS A 304 19.64 18.47 -26.44
CA LYS A 304 19.45 17.81 -27.74
C LYS A 304 19.81 16.32 -27.75
N ASN A 305 19.57 15.63 -26.63
CA ASN A 305 19.92 14.22 -26.42
C ASN A 305 18.72 13.32 -26.15
N GLY A 306 17.51 13.89 -26.24
CA GLY A 306 16.25 13.20 -26.04
C GLY A 306 15.74 13.14 -24.62
N LEU A 307 16.40 13.80 -23.67
CA LEU A 307 15.99 13.88 -22.28
C LEU A 307 15.58 15.31 -21.93
N LEU A 308 14.51 15.45 -21.14
CA LEU A 308 14.11 16.70 -20.48
C LEU A 308 15.02 17.05 -19.29
N ASN A 309 15.60 16.03 -18.66
CA ASN A 309 16.40 16.19 -17.46
C ASN A 309 17.47 15.11 -17.35
N ALA A 310 18.67 15.48 -16.91
CA ALA A 310 19.79 14.54 -16.75
C ALA A 310 19.49 13.39 -15.78
N ALA A 311 18.67 13.64 -14.75
CA ALA A 311 18.26 12.62 -13.80
C ALA A 311 17.32 11.56 -14.40
N GLN A 312 16.78 11.74 -15.61
CA GLN A 312 16.09 10.63 -16.30
C GLN A 312 17.00 9.43 -16.54
N LEU A 313 18.31 9.68 -16.70
CA LEU A 313 19.32 8.66 -16.86
C LEU A 313 20.03 8.43 -15.51
N GLY A 314 19.80 7.29 -14.88
CA GLY A 314 20.42 6.91 -13.61
C GLY A 314 19.86 7.59 -12.35
N GLY A 315 19.05 8.65 -12.48
CA GLY A 315 18.42 9.41 -11.39
C GLY A 315 19.24 10.57 -10.84
N TYR A 316 18.65 11.25 -9.85
CA TYR A 316 19.35 12.28 -9.10
C TYR A 316 20.55 11.72 -8.31
N ASP A 317 21.55 12.56 -8.12
CA ASP A 317 22.67 12.30 -7.23
C ASP A 317 22.54 13.13 -5.94
N LEU A 318 22.19 12.46 -4.85
CA LEU A 318 21.97 13.13 -3.56
C LEU A 318 23.26 13.62 -2.91
N ASP A 319 24.44 13.15 -3.35
CA ASP A 319 25.71 13.73 -2.89
C ASP A 319 25.93 15.14 -3.43
N THR A 320 25.30 15.48 -4.56
CA THR A 320 25.38 16.82 -5.17
C THR A 320 24.38 17.82 -4.59
N MET A 321 23.55 17.40 -3.62
CA MET A 321 22.52 18.25 -3.07
C MET A 321 23.14 19.45 -2.32
N LYS A 322 22.64 20.64 -2.62
CA LYS A 322 22.99 21.87 -1.90
C LYS A 322 21.78 22.50 -1.26
N VAL A 323 21.89 22.82 0.02
CA VAL A 323 20.89 23.61 0.75
C VAL A 323 21.56 24.91 1.19
N ASN A 324 20.98 26.05 0.79
CA ASN A 324 21.57 27.38 1.03
C ASN A 324 23.03 27.47 0.55
N GLY A 325 23.33 26.87 -0.61
CA GLY A 325 24.67 26.85 -1.22
C GLY A 325 25.65 25.84 -0.61
N ILE A 326 25.30 25.15 0.48
CA ILE A 326 26.18 24.21 1.17
C ILE A 326 25.88 22.80 0.68
N GLU A 327 26.91 22.08 0.18
CA GLU A 327 26.80 20.67 -0.21
C GLU A 327 26.54 19.79 1.01
N THR A 328 25.42 19.08 1.02
CA THR A 328 24.98 18.29 2.17
C THR A 328 23.93 17.25 1.77
N ARG A 329 23.84 16.18 2.56
CA ARG A 329 22.72 15.23 2.53
C ARG A 329 21.62 15.55 3.55
N SER A 330 21.77 16.64 4.29
CA SER A 330 20.80 17.11 5.26
C SER A 330 19.77 18.02 4.62
N LEU A 331 18.50 17.88 4.98
CA LEU A 331 17.45 18.82 4.60
C LEU A 331 17.45 20.08 5.49
N LYS A 332 18.34 20.18 6.47
CA LYS A 332 18.49 21.35 7.33
C LYS A 332 18.66 22.63 6.51
N GLY A 333 17.86 23.64 6.82
CA GLY A 333 17.89 24.96 6.19
C GLY A 333 16.84 25.18 5.11
N ILE A 334 16.09 24.15 4.69
CA ILE A 334 14.96 24.34 3.77
C ILE A 334 13.79 25.06 4.46
N GLN A 335 13.05 25.86 3.69
CA GLN A 335 11.80 26.46 4.15
C GLN A 335 10.65 25.47 3.95
N LEU A 336 9.79 25.29 4.95
CA LEU A 336 8.63 24.41 4.94
C LEU A 336 7.36 25.19 4.55
N ASP A 337 6.26 24.51 4.24
CA ASP A 337 5.03 25.16 3.74
C ASP A 337 4.35 26.10 4.76
N ASP A 338 4.64 25.94 6.05
CA ASP A 338 4.21 26.89 7.11
C ASP A 338 5.11 28.13 7.23
N GLY A 339 6.08 28.29 6.32
CA GLY A 339 7.04 29.39 6.28
C GLY A 339 8.21 29.24 7.24
N THR A 340 8.21 28.24 8.12
CA THR A 340 9.32 27.99 9.04
C THR A 340 10.52 27.35 8.34
N ILE A 341 11.67 27.38 9.00
CA ILE A 341 12.91 26.74 8.52
C ILE A 341 13.14 25.46 9.31
N LEU A 342 13.56 24.40 8.63
CA LEU A 342 14.03 23.17 9.28
C LEU A 342 15.43 23.41 9.88
N ASP A 343 15.51 23.54 11.21
CA ASP A 343 16.72 23.84 11.97
C ASP A 343 17.55 22.60 12.33
N GLU A 344 16.89 21.45 12.40
CA GLU A 344 17.48 20.15 12.74
C GLU A 344 18.03 19.41 11.51
N ASP A 345 19.08 18.61 11.75
CA ASP A 345 19.64 17.75 10.71
C ASP A 345 18.73 16.54 10.45
N VAL A 346 18.12 16.53 9.25
CA VAL A 346 17.34 15.41 8.71
C VAL A 346 18.08 14.83 7.52
N ILE A 347 18.77 13.72 7.74
CA ILE A 347 19.72 13.17 6.76
C ILE A 347 19.01 12.26 5.77
N VAL A 348 19.40 12.32 4.50
CA VAL A 348 18.81 11.51 3.43
C VAL A 348 19.80 10.44 2.94
N ILE A 349 19.41 9.17 3.03
CA ILE A 349 20.17 8.04 2.50
C ILE A 349 19.35 7.20 1.53
N SER A 350 20.02 6.60 0.54
CA SER A 350 19.41 5.62 -0.37
C SER A 350 19.97 4.25 -0.05
N LEU A 351 19.09 3.28 0.22
CA LEU A 351 19.50 1.89 0.46
C LEU A 351 19.24 1.02 -0.77
N PRO A 352 19.97 -0.10 -0.92
CA PRO A 352 19.66 -1.09 -1.95
C PRO A 352 18.24 -1.63 -1.76
N HIS A 353 17.55 -1.90 -2.87
CA HIS A 353 16.16 -2.38 -2.81
C HIS A 353 16.09 -3.74 -2.10
N PRO A 354 15.12 -4.00 -1.19
CA PRO A 354 15.04 -5.26 -0.45
C PRO A 354 14.93 -6.53 -1.29
N SER A 355 14.37 -6.44 -2.50
CA SER A 355 14.35 -7.57 -3.45
C SER A 355 15.74 -7.89 -4.02
N TYR A 356 16.61 -6.89 -4.19
CA TYR A 356 18.01 -7.13 -4.56
C TYR A 356 18.75 -7.78 -3.38
N LEU A 357 18.64 -7.21 -2.18
CA LEU A 357 19.23 -7.78 -0.97
C LEU A 357 18.76 -9.23 -0.71
N SER A 358 17.47 -9.50 -0.92
CA SER A 358 16.94 -10.87 -0.77
C SER A 358 17.53 -11.82 -1.81
N ARG A 359 17.77 -11.39 -3.06
CA ARG A 359 18.48 -12.20 -4.06
C ARG A 359 19.93 -12.44 -3.67
N THR A 360 20.64 -11.40 -3.22
CA THR A 360 22.00 -11.54 -2.67
C THR A 360 22.08 -12.59 -1.55
N VAL A 361 21.06 -12.69 -0.70
CA VAL A 361 21.00 -13.73 0.33
C VAL A 361 20.80 -15.13 -0.28
N MET A 362 19.91 -15.26 -1.27
CA MET A 362 19.55 -16.55 -1.88
C MET A 362 20.59 -17.07 -2.87
N ASP A 363 21.36 -16.19 -3.51
CA ASP A 363 22.35 -16.52 -4.53
C ASP A 363 23.75 -16.82 -3.93
N ALA A 364 23.92 -16.68 -2.61
CA ALA A 364 25.17 -16.99 -1.92
C ALA A 364 25.30 -18.48 -1.57
N ASP A 365 26.53 -18.95 -1.33
CA ASP A 365 26.82 -20.36 -1.01
C ASP A 365 26.17 -20.83 0.29
N SER A 366 25.89 -19.89 1.21
CA SER A 366 25.09 -20.14 2.41
C SER A 366 24.20 -18.96 2.78
N TYR A 367 23.09 -19.23 3.47
CA TYR A 367 22.18 -18.20 3.96
C TYR A 367 22.87 -17.19 4.89
N THR A 368 23.78 -17.66 5.77
CA THR A 368 24.55 -16.81 6.68
C THR A 368 25.49 -15.87 5.94
N GLU A 369 26.23 -16.37 4.96
CA GLU A 369 27.09 -15.55 4.10
C GLU A 369 26.27 -14.54 3.31
N GLY A 370 25.15 -14.98 2.75
CA GLY A 370 24.20 -14.13 2.05
C GLY A 370 23.69 -12.98 2.92
N LYS A 371 23.30 -13.25 4.18
CA LYS A 371 22.92 -12.21 5.15
C LYS A 371 24.06 -11.23 5.38
N LYS A 372 25.29 -11.73 5.59
CA LYS A 372 26.47 -10.87 5.79
C LYS A 372 26.75 -9.96 4.59
N LYS A 373 26.64 -10.48 3.36
CA LYS A 373 26.76 -9.69 2.13
C LYS A 373 25.66 -8.62 2.03
N ALA A 374 24.41 -8.99 2.30
CA ALA A 374 23.29 -8.04 2.32
C ALA A 374 23.45 -6.96 3.39
N SER A 375 23.90 -7.32 4.59
CA SER A 375 24.27 -6.40 5.67
C SER A 375 25.32 -5.40 5.23
N ALA A 376 26.43 -5.87 4.65
CA ALA A 376 27.52 -5.01 4.20
C ALA A 376 27.07 -4.00 3.14
N LEU A 377 26.19 -4.42 2.22
CA LEU A 377 25.60 -3.54 1.21
C LEU A 377 24.76 -2.41 1.82
N VAL A 378 24.02 -2.69 2.89
CA VAL A 378 23.27 -1.67 3.64
C VAL A 378 24.24 -0.77 4.42
N MET A 379 25.22 -1.36 5.10
CA MET A 379 26.18 -0.62 5.94
C MET A 379 27.00 0.40 5.15
N ARG A 380 27.33 0.12 3.88
CA ARG A 380 27.99 1.10 3.00
C ARG A 380 27.27 2.46 2.98
N ASP A 381 25.95 2.43 2.91
CA ASP A 381 25.14 3.66 2.81
C ASP A 381 24.81 4.22 4.21
N VAL A 382 24.79 3.37 5.26
CA VAL A 382 24.67 3.79 6.68
C VAL A 382 25.91 4.55 7.15
N GLN A 383 27.11 4.17 6.73
CA GLN A 383 28.37 4.85 7.09
C GLN A 383 28.42 6.31 6.64
N LEU A 384 27.57 6.72 5.68
CA LEU A 384 27.41 8.13 5.30
C LEU A 384 26.88 9.00 6.46
N LEU A 385 26.27 8.38 7.48
CA LEU A 385 25.76 9.05 8.68
C LEU A 385 26.86 9.40 9.69
N ASP A 386 28.03 8.73 9.64
CA ASP A 386 29.08 8.86 10.66
C ASP A 386 29.60 10.29 10.79
N LYS A 387 29.73 11.00 9.65
CA LYS A 387 30.13 12.42 9.63
C LYS A 387 29.12 13.36 10.30
N PHE A 388 27.85 12.94 10.40
CA PHE A 388 26.81 13.68 11.14
C PHE A 388 26.81 13.25 12.60
N LYS A 389 26.98 11.95 12.90
CA LYS A 389 27.11 11.42 14.27
C LYS A 389 28.24 12.11 15.05
N VAL A 390 29.41 12.29 14.43
CA VAL A 390 30.55 13.02 15.05
C VAL A 390 30.21 14.48 15.37
N ARG A 391 29.23 15.08 14.66
CA ARG A 391 28.72 16.44 14.90
C ARG A 391 27.52 16.47 15.85
N GLY A 392 27.21 15.37 16.53
CA GLY A 392 26.13 15.26 17.51
C GLY A 392 24.77 14.86 16.96
N TRP A 393 24.66 14.53 15.66
CA TRP A 393 23.42 13.96 15.12
C TRP A 393 23.14 12.59 15.74
N ARG A 394 21.90 12.39 16.18
CA ARG A 394 21.47 11.16 16.84
C ARG A 394 19.97 10.93 16.62
N ILE A 395 19.58 9.67 16.50
CA ILE A 395 18.17 9.25 16.56
C ILE A 395 17.87 8.77 17.97
N GLU A 396 16.99 9.46 18.67
CA GLU A 396 16.53 9.00 19.98
C GLU A 396 15.69 7.73 19.83
N PRO A 397 16.04 6.59 20.47
CA PRO A 397 15.29 5.35 20.33
C PRO A 397 13.88 5.51 20.91
N ASP A 398 12.94 4.67 20.45
CA ASP A 398 11.65 4.52 21.12
C ASP A 398 11.86 3.98 22.55
N LEU A 399 10.86 4.19 23.41
CA LEU A 399 10.96 3.84 24.82
C LEU A 399 11.35 2.35 24.98
N ASN A 400 12.32 2.03 25.84
CA ASN A 400 12.81 0.65 26.03
C ASN A 400 13.41 -0.03 24.77
N LYS A 401 13.68 0.73 23.69
CA LYS A 401 14.44 0.23 22.54
C LYS A 401 15.89 0.67 22.62
N VAL A 402 16.73 -0.04 21.89
CA VAL A 402 18.16 0.19 21.85
C VAL A 402 18.52 0.68 20.47
N ASN A 403 19.24 1.80 20.40
CA ASN A 403 19.84 2.25 19.16
C ASN A 403 21.21 1.55 18.99
N PHE A 404 21.24 0.51 18.17
CA PHE A 404 22.43 -0.31 17.94
C PHE A 404 23.50 0.45 17.13
N TYR A 405 23.07 1.32 16.21
CA TYR A 405 23.98 2.22 15.49
C TYR A 405 24.75 3.15 16.44
N ASP A 406 24.07 3.71 17.46
CA ASP A 406 24.73 4.56 18.44
C ASP A 406 25.78 3.81 19.25
N ARG A 407 25.53 2.52 19.57
CA ARG A 407 26.48 1.63 20.25
C ARG A 407 27.67 1.20 19.37
N GLY A 408 27.66 1.53 18.08
CA GLY A 408 28.72 1.17 17.14
C GLY A 408 28.64 -0.27 16.65
N GLU A 409 27.46 -0.89 16.71
CA GLU A 409 27.22 -2.23 16.16
C GLU A 409 26.84 -2.17 14.69
N ASP A 410 27.23 -3.18 13.92
CA ASP A 410 26.84 -3.31 12.51
C ASP A 410 25.40 -3.80 12.37
N TYR A 411 24.72 -3.36 11.31
CA TYR A 411 23.39 -3.84 10.98
C TYR A 411 23.40 -5.31 10.50
N GLU A 412 22.57 -6.14 11.11
CA GLU A 412 22.28 -7.49 10.64
C GLU A 412 21.00 -7.53 9.80
N TYR A 413 21.09 -7.87 8.52
CA TYR A 413 19.96 -7.87 7.60
C TYR A 413 18.90 -8.88 8.01
N GLY A 414 17.76 -8.42 8.51
CA GLY A 414 16.69 -9.26 9.03
C GLY A 414 15.32 -8.91 8.48
N ARG A 415 14.32 -9.11 9.34
CA ARG A 415 12.90 -8.84 9.13
C ARG A 415 12.25 -8.78 10.50
N SER A 416 11.49 -7.73 10.74
CA SER A 416 10.69 -7.52 11.93
C SER A 416 9.19 -7.58 11.61
N ASP A 417 8.39 -7.96 12.60
CA ASP A 417 6.93 -7.90 12.51
C ASP A 417 6.42 -6.45 12.61
N ILE A 418 5.20 -6.24 12.12
CA ILE A 418 4.57 -4.92 12.07
C ILE A 418 3.42 -4.96 13.07
N GLY A 419 3.45 -4.09 14.06
CA GLY A 419 2.45 -4.08 15.13
C GLY A 419 1.07 -3.56 14.70
N PRO A 420 0.03 -3.81 15.51
CA PRO A 420 -1.35 -3.42 15.22
C PRO A 420 -1.57 -1.90 15.24
N GLU A 421 -0.67 -1.11 15.86
CA GLU A 421 -0.72 0.35 15.94
C GLU A 421 -0.73 1.09 14.58
N PHE A 422 -0.49 0.36 13.50
CA PHE A 422 -0.46 0.83 12.13
C PHE A 422 -1.69 0.42 11.30
N TYR A 423 -2.63 -0.30 11.90
CA TYR A 423 -3.81 -0.86 11.25
C TYR A 423 -5.09 -0.51 12.02
N ASP A 424 -6.22 -0.59 11.34
CA ASP A 424 -7.52 -0.29 11.96
C ASP A 424 -7.83 -1.31 13.06
N PHE A 425 -8.50 -0.89 14.14
CA PHE A 425 -8.91 -1.85 15.18
C PHE A 425 -9.81 -2.94 14.57
N GLY A 426 -9.48 -4.21 14.84
CA GLY A 426 -10.18 -5.36 14.28
C GLY A 426 -9.65 -5.84 12.92
N THR A 427 -8.49 -5.35 12.47
CA THR A 427 -7.78 -5.89 11.31
C THR A 427 -7.23 -7.29 11.63
N PRO A 428 -7.45 -8.31 10.78
CA PRO A 428 -6.95 -9.67 11.01
C PRO A 428 -5.42 -9.77 10.87
N GLU A 429 -4.82 -10.73 11.57
CA GLU A 429 -3.36 -10.96 11.60
C GLU A 429 -2.78 -11.26 10.21
N ASN A 430 -3.52 -11.98 9.36
CA ASN A 430 -3.07 -12.30 8.00
C ASN A 430 -2.99 -11.08 7.05
N ARG A 431 -3.50 -9.91 7.47
CA ARG A 431 -3.28 -8.60 6.80
C ARG A 431 -2.15 -7.79 7.45
N MET A 432 -1.78 -8.11 8.70
CA MET A 432 -0.71 -7.47 9.47
C MET A 432 0.64 -8.21 9.35
N VAL A 433 0.92 -8.76 8.16
CA VAL A 433 2.04 -9.68 7.96
C VAL A 433 3.35 -8.97 7.61
N SER A 434 4.47 -9.51 8.09
CA SER A 434 5.84 -9.15 7.67
C SER A 434 6.34 -9.98 6.48
N ARG A 435 5.54 -10.95 6.02
CA ARG A 435 5.84 -11.84 4.89
C ARG A 435 4.76 -11.68 3.83
N SER A 436 5.11 -11.77 2.55
CA SER A 436 4.09 -11.67 1.50
C SER A 436 3.36 -13.00 1.39
N THR A 437 2.10 -13.00 1.84
CA THR A 437 1.14 -14.11 1.79
C THR A 437 -0.05 -13.72 0.93
N ALA A 438 0.19 -13.04 -0.17
CA ALA A 438 -0.86 -12.60 -1.07
C ALA A 438 -0.42 -12.70 -2.52
N LYS A 439 -1.40 -12.64 -3.42
CA LYS A 439 -1.21 -12.72 -4.86
C LYS A 439 -2.37 -12.07 -5.59
N ARG A 440 -2.07 -11.32 -6.66
CA ARG A 440 -3.10 -10.87 -7.60
C ARG A 440 -3.54 -12.05 -8.48
N MET A 441 -4.84 -12.25 -8.62
CA MET A 441 -5.36 -13.31 -9.47
C MET A 441 -5.00 -13.05 -10.94
N SER A 442 -4.54 -14.08 -11.64
CA SER A 442 -4.18 -13.96 -13.06
C SER A 442 -5.39 -13.55 -13.89
N ARG A 443 -5.20 -12.60 -14.82
CA ARG A 443 -6.23 -12.01 -15.70
C ARG A 443 -7.39 -11.27 -14.99
N ASN A 444 -7.45 -11.29 -13.66
CA ASN A 444 -8.45 -10.56 -12.87
C ASN A 444 -7.74 -9.55 -11.98
N ALA A 445 -7.36 -8.41 -12.56
CA ALA A 445 -6.56 -7.42 -11.84
C ALA A 445 -7.28 -6.80 -10.63
N ASN A 446 -8.61 -6.88 -10.62
CA ASN A 446 -9.52 -6.45 -9.58
C ASN A 446 -9.69 -7.48 -8.44
N VAL A 447 -8.93 -8.58 -8.45
CA VAL A 447 -8.99 -9.62 -7.42
C VAL A 447 -7.61 -9.82 -6.79
N VAL A 448 -7.56 -9.67 -5.46
CA VAL A 448 -6.37 -9.97 -4.65
C VAL A 448 -6.70 -11.13 -3.72
N ILE A 449 -5.83 -12.13 -3.73
CA ILE A 449 -5.87 -13.26 -2.81
C ILE A 449 -4.94 -12.91 -1.63
N ILE A 450 -5.44 -13.04 -0.41
CA ILE A 450 -4.68 -12.91 0.85
C ILE A 450 -4.62 -14.27 1.57
N GLY A 451 -3.64 -14.45 2.46
CA GLY A 451 -3.38 -15.68 3.20
C GLY A 451 -2.55 -16.74 2.46
N THR A 452 -2.27 -16.58 1.16
CA THR A 452 -1.41 -17.50 0.39
C THR A 452 -0.78 -16.84 -0.84
N ARG A 453 0.34 -17.41 -1.32
CA ARG A 453 0.95 -17.11 -2.63
C ARG A 453 0.48 -18.06 -3.74
N ASP A 454 -0.24 -19.11 -3.38
CA ASP A 454 -0.86 -20.02 -4.34
C ASP A 454 -2.15 -19.40 -4.90
N ASN A 455 -2.69 -19.96 -5.98
CA ASN A 455 -3.95 -19.44 -6.56
C ASN A 455 -5.19 -19.78 -5.71
N GLY A 456 -5.06 -20.66 -4.70
CA GLY A 456 -6.20 -21.24 -4.01
C GLY A 456 -7.18 -21.94 -4.95
N LYS A 457 -8.38 -22.23 -4.47
CA LYS A 457 -9.53 -22.63 -5.29
C LYS A 457 -10.68 -21.70 -4.94
N PHE A 458 -11.12 -20.86 -5.88
CA PHE A 458 -12.18 -19.88 -5.64
C PHE A 458 -13.28 -20.03 -6.68
N SER A 459 -14.54 -19.90 -6.25
CA SER A 459 -15.70 -19.98 -7.14
C SER A 459 -15.65 -18.85 -8.19
N SER A 460 -15.49 -19.25 -9.46
CA SER A 460 -15.44 -18.30 -10.56
C SER A 460 -16.79 -17.62 -10.82
N SER A 461 -17.91 -18.30 -10.52
CA SER A 461 -19.24 -17.72 -10.64
C SER A 461 -19.48 -16.63 -9.60
N GLU A 462 -19.04 -16.84 -8.35
CA GLU A 462 -19.15 -15.81 -7.31
C GLU A 462 -18.25 -14.61 -7.60
N ILE A 463 -16.99 -14.83 -8.01
CA ILE A 463 -16.10 -13.73 -8.43
C ILE A 463 -16.72 -12.91 -9.57
N LYS A 464 -17.31 -13.57 -10.57
CA LYS A 464 -18.00 -12.90 -11.68
C LYS A 464 -19.20 -12.09 -11.17
N LYS A 465 -20.03 -12.68 -10.32
CA LYS A 465 -21.20 -12.01 -9.70
C LYS A 465 -20.76 -10.78 -8.90
N MET A 466 -19.73 -10.89 -8.07
CA MET A 466 -19.16 -9.77 -7.31
C MET A 466 -18.62 -8.68 -8.24
N THR A 467 -17.85 -9.07 -9.27
CA THR A 467 -17.30 -8.12 -10.26
C THR A 467 -18.40 -7.39 -11.02
N GLN A 468 -19.51 -8.06 -11.34
CA GLN A 468 -20.65 -7.53 -12.11
C GLN A 468 -21.77 -6.94 -11.23
N ALA A 469 -21.60 -6.92 -9.91
CA ALA A 469 -22.58 -6.34 -9.00
C ALA A 469 -22.86 -4.88 -9.39
N LYS A 470 -24.11 -4.43 -9.31
CA LYS A 470 -24.49 -3.05 -9.65
C LYS A 470 -24.03 -2.08 -8.56
N PRO A 471 -23.68 -0.82 -8.91
CA PRO A 471 -23.40 0.20 -7.90
C PRO A 471 -24.62 0.38 -7.00
N ALA A 472 -24.38 0.41 -5.70
CA ALA A 472 -25.44 0.71 -4.76
C ALA A 472 -25.85 2.19 -4.87
N PRO A 473 -27.12 2.54 -4.66
CA PRO A 473 -27.58 3.93 -4.73
C PRO A 473 -26.89 4.79 -3.65
N GLY A 474 -26.75 6.09 -3.91
CA GLY A 474 -26.21 7.06 -2.95
C GLY A 474 -24.68 7.13 -2.86
N ILE A 475 -23.95 6.36 -3.67
CA ILE A 475 -22.49 6.49 -3.78
C ILE A 475 -22.14 7.79 -4.49
N ASN A 476 -21.29 8.61 -3.89
CA ASN A 476 -20.82 9.84 -4.51
C ASN A 476 -19.88 9.53 -5.70
N PRO A 477 -20.22 9.96 -6.94
CA PRO A 477 -19.35 9.75 -8.10
C PRO A 477 -17.97 10.39 -7.96
N GLU A 478 -17.82 11.44 -7.14
CA GLU A 478 -16.54 12.10 -6.92
C GLU A 478 -15.55 11.28 -6.11
N SER A 479 -16.06 10.48 -5.18
CA SER A 479 -15.31 9.60 -4.27
C SER A 479 -14.95 8.26 -4.92
N LEU A 480 -15.67 7.85 -5.97
CA LEU A 480 -15.41 6.62 -6.73
C LEU A 480 -14.01 6.55 -7.30
N PHE A 481 -13.48 7.69 -7.76
CA PHE A 481 -12.28 7.71 -8.57
C PHE A 481 -11.04 7.20 -7.79
N ILE A 482 -10.76 7.76 -6.62
CA ILE A 482 -9.72 7.23 -5.75
C ILE A 482 -10.23 6.05 -4.93
N ALA A 483 -11.48 5.61 -5.10
CA ALA A 483 -12.13 4.65 -4.21
C ALA A 483 -12.01 5.04 -2.71
N ARG A 484 -11.91 6.35 -2.41
CA ARG A 484 -11.83 6.95 -1.08
C ARG A 484 -12.79 8.13 -1.01
N PRO A 485 -13.39 8.41 0.17
CA PRO A 485 -14.12 9.65 0.37
C PRO A 485 -13.25 10.87 0.05
N SER A 486 -13.70 11.70 -0.89
CA SER A 486 -13.01 12.94 -1.26
C SER A 486 -13.93 14.16 -1.20
N ALA A 487 -15.23 13.96 -1.37
CA ALA A 487 -16.21 15.03 -1.27
C ALA A 487 -16.51 15.41 0.19
N MET A 488 -16.78 16.70 0.42
CA MET A 488 -17.36 17.16 1.68
C MET A 488 -18.88 16.92 1.69
N PRO A 489 -19.50 16.48 2.80
CA PRO A 489 -18.92 16.17 4.12
C PRO A 489 -18.41 14.73 4.29
N GLU A 490 -18.48 13.89 3.26
CA GLU A 490 -18.17 12.45 3.32
C GLU A 490 -16.75 12.15 3.83
N LYS A 491 -15.76 12.99 3.47
CA LYS A 491 -14.37 12.81 3.89
C LYS A 491 -14.16 12.90 5.41
N GLU A 492 -14.97 13.68 6.12
CA GLU A 492 -14.90 13.82 7.58
C GLU A 492 -15.66 12.71 8.32
N GLN A 493 -16.35 11.82 7.60
CA GLN A 493 -17.08 10.71 8.17
C GLN A 493 -16.20 9.45 8.14
N PHE A 494 -15.94 8.89 9.31
CA PHE A 494 -15.36 7.56 9.50
C PHE A 494 -15.43 7.18 10.98
N ASP A 495 -15.31 5.88 11.26
CA ASP A 495 -15.20 5.33 12.61
C ASP A 495 -13.72 5.35 13.04
N PRO A 496 -13.34 6.20 14.02
CA PRO A 496 -11.96 6.29 14.50
C PRO A 496 -11.56 5.12 15.42
N GLY A 497 -12.39 4.10 15.59
CA GLY A 497 -12.12 2.99 16.50
C GLY A 497 -12.89 3.10 17.83
N PRO A 498 -12.81 2.06 18.69
CA PRO A 498 -13.62 1.97 19.89
C PRO A 498 -13.11 2.84 21.06
N GLY A 499 -11.96 3.50 20.89
CA GLY A 499 -11.19 4.11 21.97
C GLY A 499 -10.34 3.08 22.72
N LEU A 500 -9.23 3.54 23.32
CA LEU A 500 -8.21 2.65 23.93
C LEU A 500 -8.77 1.76 25.05
N ASP A 501 -9.64 2.30 25.89
CA ASP A 501 -10.26 1.55 27.00
C ASP A 501 -11.09 0.37 26.51
N MET A 502 -11.95 0.61 25.51
CA MET A 502 -12.81 -0.44 24.95
C MET A 502 -12.00 -1.42 24.11
N ALA A 503 -11.03 -0.94 23.33
CA ALA A 503 -10.09 -1.81 22.61
C ALA A 503 -9.39 -2.79 23.56
N ARG A 504 -8.91 -2.29 24.71
CA ARG A 504 -8.29 -3.11 25.74
C ARG A 504 -9.26 -4.12 26.33
N GLU A 505 -10.48 -3.72 26.67
CA GLU A 505 -11.51 -4.65 27.18
C GLU A 505 -11.84 -5.74 26.16
N MET A 506 -11.86 -5.43 24.85
CA MET A 506 -12.10 -6.42 23.81
C MET A 506 -10.95 -7.43 23.70
N ILE A 507 -9.70 -6.97 23.61
CA ILE A 507 -8.56 -7.85 23.34
C ILE A 507 -8.14 -8.66 24.58
N VAL A 508 -8.04 -8.03 25.75
CA VAL A 508 -7.55 -8.69 26.98
C VAL A 508 -8.51 -9.78 27.49
N ASN A 509 -9.79 -9.70 27.13
CA ASN A 509 -10.79 -10.68 27.57
C ASN A 509 -11.03 -11.79 26.54
N LEU A 510 -10.27 -11.84 25.44
CA LEU A 510 -10.35 -12.88 24.41
C LEU A 510 -9.20 -13.88 24.56
N ASP A 511 -9.51 -15.14 24.89
CA ASP A 511 -8.50 -16.20 24.95
C ASP A 511 -8.25 -16.79 23.56
N GLN A 512 -7.37 -16.12 22.80
CA GLN A 512 -6.95 -16.50 21.45
C GLN A 512 -6.45 -17.96 21.39
N LYS A 513 -5.65 -18.37 22.38
CA LYS A 513 -5.05 -19.71 22.40
C LYS A 513 -6.11 -20.80 22.57
N ALA A 514 -7.10 -20.58 23.44
CA ALA A 514 -8.21 -21.52 23.58
C ALA A 514 -9.14 -21.50 22.36
N LEU A 515 -9.40 -20.33 21.79
CA LEU A 515 -10.29 -20.14 20.65
C LEU A 515 -9.81 -20.87 19.39
N PHE A 516 -8.51 -20.80 19.13
CA PHE A 516 -7.85 -21.41 17.98
C PHE A 516 -7.22 -22.77 18.27
N LYS A 517 -7.65 -23.44 19.36
CA LYS A 517 -7.17 -24.77 19.72
C LYS A 517 -7.60 -25.81 18.68
N THR A 518 -6.65 -26.62 18.21
CA THR A 518 -6.93 -27.80 17.37
C THR A 518 -7.73 -28.84 18.16
N LYS A 519 -8.71 -29.46 17.51
CA LYS A 519 -9.47 -30.60 18.03
C LYS A 519 -8.57 -31.80 18.21
N GLU A 520 -8.92 -32.64 19.18
CA GLU A 520 -8.14 -33.84 19.50
C GLU A 520 -8.09 -34.80 18.30
N GLY A 521 -6.89 -35.27 17.96
CA GLY A 521 -6.65 -36.21 16.85
C GLY A 521 -6.75 -35.60 15.44
N MET A 522 -6.98 -34.29 15.30
CA MET A 522 -7.09 -33.61 14.02
C MET A 522 -5.87 -32.73 13.73
N SER A 523 -5.62 -32.43 12.46
CA SER A 523 -4.61 -31.45 12.04
C SER A 523 -5.08 -30.65 10.83
N PHE A 524 -4.56 -29.43 10.67
CA PHE A 524 -4.95 -28.58 9.54
C PHE A 524 -4.54 -29.19 8.19
N GLU A 525 -3.41 -29.89 8.13
CA GLU A 525 -2.90 -30.51 6.91
C GLU A 525 -3.83 -31.60 6.39
N LYS A 526 -4.44 -32.37 7.30
CA LYS A 526 -5.33 -33.50 6.98
C LYS A 526 -6.79 -33.07 6.86
N ASP A 527 -7.26 -32.35 7.86
CA ASP A 527 -8.69 -32.06 8.05
C ASP A 527 -9.06 -30.63 7.65
N GLY A 528 -8.07 -29.81 7.23
CA GLY A 528 -8.29 -28.42 6.87
C GLY A 528 -8.84 -27.61 8.03
N ILE A 529 -9.72 -26.66 7.72
CA ILE A 529 -10.31 -25.79 8.73
C ILE A 529 -11.14 -26.52 9.78
N ASP A 530 -11.65 -27.72 9.47
CA ASP A 530 -12.47 -28.49 10.39
C ASP A 530 -11.65 -29.11 11.54
N ALA A 531 -10.32 -29.04 11.47
CA ALA A 531 -9.43 -29.30 12.60
C ALA A 531 -9.62 -28.32 13.77
N TYR A 532 -10.27 -27.18 13.56
CA TYR A 532 -10.53 -26.16 14.58
C TYR A 532 -12.03 -26.04 14.88
N TYR A 533 -12.34 -25.45 16.04
CA TYR A 533 -13.73 -25.12 16.41
C TYR A 533 -14.25 -23.85 15.71
N VAL A 534 -13.33 -22.98 15.27
CA VAL A 534 -13.64 -21.79 14.47
C VAL A 534 -13.44 -22.07 12.98
N LYS A 535 -14.01 -21.24 12.12
CA LYS A 535 -13.96 -21.39 10.65
C LYS A 535 -12.98 -20.42 9.96
N SER A 536 -12.01 -19.93 10.72
CA SER A 536 -10.81 -19.23 10.23
C SER A 536 -9.55 -19.83 10.85
N HIS A 537 -8.46 -19.87 10.10
CA HIS A 537 -7.17 -20.42 10.55
C HIS A 537 -6.55 -19.52 11.64
N PRO A 538 -5.74 -20.07 12.57
CA PRO A 538 -5.04 -19.28 13.60
C PRO A 538 -4.31 -18.04 13.04
N ASP A 539 -3.57 -18.18 11.93
CA ASP A 539 -2.89 -17.06 11.25
C ASP A 539 -3.81 -15.91 10.78
N VAL A 540 -5.14 -16.10 10.76
CA VAL A 540 -6.10 -15.03 10.48
C VAL A 540 -6.39 -14.21 11.74
N GLY A 541 -6.38 -14.84 12.92
CA GLY A 541 -6.77 -14.22 14.18
C GLY A 541 -8.24 -13.83 14.25
N ASP A 542 -8.55 -12.96 15.21
CA ASP A 542 -9.84 -12.30 15.37
C ASP A 542 -9.97 -11.08 14.45
N PHE A 543 -11.22 -10.71 14.14
CA PHE A 543 -11.52 -9.57 13.28
C PHE A 543 -12.95 -9.09 13.42
N GLY A 544 -13.16 -7.80 13.09
CA GLY A 544 -14.48 -7.17 13.03
C GLY A 544 -15.28 -7.38 14.32
N HIS A 545 -14.82 -6.80 15.43
CA HIS A 545 -15.48 -6.97 16.74
C HIS A 545 -16.82 -6.27 16.83
N TYR A 546 -16.89 -5.07 16.24
CA TYR A 546 -18.04 -4.19 16.31
C TYR A 546 -18.19 -3.36 15.03
N ARG A 547 -19.33 -2.69 14.92
CA ARG A 547 -19.60 -1.63 13.93
C ARG A 547 -20.63 -0.67 14.54
N GLY A 548 -20.43 0.63 14.42
CA GLY A 548 -21.37 1.61 14.97
C GLY A 548 -20.77 2.47 16.07
N THR A 549 -21.61 3.23 16.75
CA THR A 549 -21.18 4.19 17.78
C THR A 549 -21.20 3.59 19.18
N PHE A 550 -20.10 3.74 19.93
CA PHE A 550 -20.10 3.51 21.38
C PHE A 550 -20.67 4.69 22.18
N ASN A 551 -20.84 5.84 21.54
CA ASN A 551 -21.38 7.04 22.15
C ASN A 551 -22.91 7.00 22.13
N ASN A 552 -23.50 6.63 23.27
CA ASN A 552 -24.94 6.57 23.52
C ASN A 552 -25.80 5.99 22.36
N PRO A 553 -25.54 4.74 21.92
CA PRO A 553 -26.35 4.11 20.88
C PRO A 553 -27.82 3.96 21.32
N LYS A 554 -28.77 4.30 20.44
CA LYS A 554 -30.21 4.08 20.67
C LYS A 554 -30.54 2.59 20.65
N ILE A 555 -29.87 1.83 19.78
CA ILE A 555 -30.09 0.38 19.65
C ILE A 555 -28.75 -0.35 19.76
N ILE A 556 -28.76 -1.47 20.48
CA ILE A 556 -27.68 -2.45 20.42
C ILE A 556 -28.11 -3.60 19.51
N VAL A 557 -27.25 -3.98 18.57
CA VAL A 557 -27.42 -5.17 17.75
C VAL A 557 -26.39 -6.21 18.21
N LEU A 558 -26.85 -7.36 18.68
CA LEU A 558 -26.00 -8.53 18.90
C LEU A 558 -26.18 -9.46 17.70
N ALA A 559 -25.09 -9.77 17.00
CA ALA A 559 -25.19 -10.54 15.77
C ALA A 559 -24.14 -11.65 15.69
N ASP A 560 -24.57 -12.85 15.32
CA ASP A 560 -23.63 -13.90 14.93
C ASP A 560 -22.85 -13.42 13.69
N PRO A 561 -21.59 -13.82 13.48
CA PRO A 561 -20.84 -13.43 12.29
C PRO A 561 -21.51 -13.98 11.02
N SER A 562 -21.25 -13.34 9.89
CA SER A 562 -21.79 -13.72 8.59
C SER A 562 -20.87 -13.20 7.49
N GLY A 563 -20.39 -14.09 6.62
CA GLY A 563 -19.49 -13.72 5.53
C GLY A 563 -18.09 -13.34 6.02
N TYR A 564 -17.31 -12.73 5.11
CA TYR A 564 -15.88 -12.47 5.31
C TYR A 564 -15.45 -11.01 5.03
N ASP A 565 -16.38 -10.13 4.66
CA ASP A 565 -16.09 -8.72 4.35
C ASP A 565 -15.47 -7.96 5.54
N ASP A 566 -15.77 -8.39 6.76
CA ASP A 566 -15.18 -7.86 7.99
C ASP A 566 -13.64 -8.00 8.01
N LEU A 567 -13.08 -8.94 7.25
CA LEU A 567 -11.62 -9.09 7.10
C LEU A 567 -10.99 -7.87 6.43
N ILE A 568 -11.69 -7.20 5.52
CA ILE A 568 -11.14 -6.06 4.76
C ILE A 568 -11.52 -4.72 5.39
N THR A 569 -12.72 -4.61 5.96
CA THR A 569 -13.23 -3.38 6.60
C THR A 569 -12.81 -3.22 8.06
N ALA A 570 -12.39 -4.30 8.72
CA ALA A 570 -12.14 -4.35 10.17
C ALA A 570 -13.38 -3.99 11.02
N ARG A 571 -14.58 -4.06 10.43
CA ARG A 571 -15.86 -3.74 11.08
C ARG A 571 -16.84 -4.89 10.92
N ALA A 572 -17.64 -5.11 11.96
CA ALA A 572 -18.56 -6.24 12.04
C ALA A 572 -19.71 -6.15 11.02
N LEU A 573 -20.01 -7.26 10.37
CA LEU A 573 -21.11 -7.44 9.42
C LEU A 573 -21.14 -6.33 8.37
N THR A 574 -20.12 -6.26 7.51
CA THR A 574 -20.07 -5.28 6.41
C THR A 574 -20.50 -5.85 5.05
N GLY A 575 -20.69 -7.17 4.98
CA GLY A 575 -21.21 -7.87 3.80
C GLY A 575 -22.73 -7.78 3.64
N THR A 576 -23.31 -8.72 2.90
CA THR A 576 -24.71 -8.75 2.48
C THR A 576 -25.69 -8.67 3.66
N ARG A 577 -25.54 -9.52 4.69
CA ARG A 577 -26.45 -9.49 5.87
C ARG A 577 -26.40 -8.13 6.59
N GLY A 578 -25.20 -7.58 6.71
CA GLY A 578 -24.96 -6.26 7.31
C GLY A 578 -25.70 -5.13 6.61
N GLN A 579 -25.79 -5.19 5.27
CA GLN A 579 -26.50 -4.22 4.44
C GLN A 579 -28.03 -4.35 4.56
N TYR A 580 -28.57 -5.57 4.73
CA TYR A 580 -29.99 -5.75 5.07
C TYR A 580 -30.32 -5.20 6.46
N LEU A 581 -29.48 -5.48 7.46
CA LEU A 581 -29.64 -4.89 8.80
C LEU A 581 -29.58 -3.36 8.74
N GLN A 582 -28.69 -2.79 7.93
CA GLN A 582 -28.63 -1.34 7.74
C GLN A 582 -29.89 -0.79 7.09
N GLY A 583 -30.45 -1.47 6.10
CA GLY A 583 -31.73 -1.08 5.48
C GLY A 583 -32.85 -1.01 6.52
N MET A 584 -32.97 -2.03 7.35
CA MET A 584 -33.92 -2.07 8.46
C MET A 584 -33.69 -0.92 9.45
N LEU A 585 -32.45 -0.67 9.88
CA LEU A 585 -32.12 0.41 10.82
C LEU A 585 -32.41 1.81 10.24
N ASN A 586 -32.23 1.98 8.92
CA ASN A 586 -32.62 3.20 8.22
C ASN A 586 -34.14 3.39 8.22
N GLU A 587 -34.90 2.33 7.94
CA GLU A 587 -36.37 2.33 7.90
C GLU A 587 -37.00 2.51 9.29
N MET A 588 -36.32 2.05 10.35
CA MET A 588 -36.67 2.32 11.74
C MET A 588 -36.36 3.77 12.18
N GLY A 589 -35.73 4.58 11.33
CA GLY A 589 -35.31 5.95 11.66
C GLY A 589 -34.09 6.02 12.60
N VAL A 590 -33.43 4.89 12.88
CA VAL A 590 -32.26 4.79 13.77
C VAL A 590 -31.00 5.26 13.04
N LYS A 591 -30.88 4.94 11.74
CA LYS A 591 -29.78 5.33 10.86
C LYS A 591 -28.41 4.94 11.43
N ASP A 592 -27.65 5.89 11.97
CA ASP A 592 -26.29 5.72 12.49
C ASP A 592 -26.27 5.55 14.02
N ASP A 593 -27.40 5.76 14.72
CA ASP A 593 -27.48 5.77 16.18
C ASP A 593 -27.56 4.35 16.78
N TYR A 594 -26.68 3.44 16.36
CA TYR A 594 -26.65 2.06 16.85
C TYR A 594 -25.23 1.55 17.10
N LEU A 595 -25.13 0.51 17.92
CA LEU A 595 -23.91 -0.28 18.10
C LEU A 595 -24.18 -1.74 17.77
N LEU A 596 -23.46 -2.28 16.79
CA LEU A 596 -23.47 -3.70 16.47
C LEU A 596 -22.23 -4.36 17.09
N LEU A 597 -22.45 -5.41 17.88
CA LEU A 597 -21.42 -6.26 18.45
C LEU A 597 -21.57 -7.68 17.90
N LYS A 598 -20.46 -8.26 17.45
CA LYS A 598 -20.44 -9.68 17.06
C LYS A 598 -20.51 -10.58 18.28
N THR A 599 -21.34 -11.63 18.22
CA THR A 599 -21.40 -12.66 19.28
C THR A 599 -20.02 -13.26 19.53
N VAL A 600 -19.23 -13.47 18.48
CA VAL A 600 -17.83 -13.93 18.54
C VAL A 600 -17.01 -13.24 17.45
N PRO A 601 -15.78 -12.74 17.72
CA PRO A 601 -14.98 -11.96 16.76
C PRO A 601 -14.20 -12.83 15.77
N VAL A 602 -14.77 -13.95 15.28
CA VAL A 602 -14.13 -14.92 14.38
C VAL A 602 -15.11 -15.43 13.33
N ALA A 603 -14.63 -16.12 12.29
CA ALA A 603 -15.50 -16.75 11.31
C ALA A 603 -16.19 -17.99 11.90
N MET A 604 -17.50 -18.12 11.69
CA MET A 604 -18.28 -19.30 12.10
C MET A 604 -19.19 -19.84 10.97
N ASP A 605 -19.03 -19.34 9.74
CA ASP A 605 -19.82 -19.79 8.59
C ASP A 605 -19.60 -21.29 8.32
N GLY A 606 -20.66 -22.08 8.52
CA GLY A 606 -20.63 -23.54 8.38
C GLY A 606 -20.17 -24.29 9.64
N ALA A 607 -20.09 -23.63 10.80
CA ALA A 607 -19.82 -24.31 12.07
C ALA A 607 -21.03 -25.12 12.58
N THR A 608 -20.76 -26.23 13.26
CA THR A 608 -21.77 -27.07 13.91
C THR A 608 -22.22 -26.49 15.25
N SER A 609 -23.32 -26.99 15.79
CA SER A 609 -23.83 -26.57 17.10
C SER A 609 -22.84 -26.85 18.24
N GLU A 610 -22.07 -27.93 18.16
CA GLU A 610 -21.04 -28.29 19.14
C GLU A 610 -19.86 -27.32 19.07
N GLU A 611 -19.44 -26.95 17.85
CA GLU A 611 -18.40 -25.94 17.63
C GLU A 611 -18.82 -24.58 18.17
N TRP A 612 -20.05 -24.16 17.90
CA TRP A 612 -20.64 -22.96 18.47
C TRP A 612 -20.68 -22.99 19.99
N LYS A 613 -21.13 -24.08 20.60
CA LYS A 613 -21.13 -24.24 22.05
C LYS A 613 -19.74 -24.07 22.65
N TYR A 614 -18.73 -24.70 22.05
CA TYR A 614 -17.33 -24.58 22.48
C TYR A 614 -16.85 -23.13 22.40
N VAL A 615 -17.03 -22.49 21.23
CA VAL A 615 -16.54 -21.13 20.99
C VAL A 615 -17.23 -20.14 21.92
N LEU A 616 -18.54 -20.24 22.11
CA LEU A 616 -19.29 -19.39 23.04
C LEU A 616 -18.74 -19.55 24.46
N GLU A 617 -18.50 -20.77 24.95
CA GLU A 617 -17.91 -20.99 26.27
C GLU A 617 -16.58 -20.24 26.44
N LYS A 618 -15.68 -20.32 25.45
CA LYS A 618 -14.35 -19.68 25.50
C LYS A 618 -14.38 -18.16 25.32
N THR A 619 -15.49 -17.61 24.84
CA THR A 619 -15.66 -16.18 24.59
C THR A 619 -16.70 -15.51 25.52
N ASN A 620 -17.19 -16.23 26.53
CA ASN A 620 -18.17 -15.71 27.50
C ASN A 620 -17.67 -14.46 28.22
N LYS A 621 -16.43 -14.49 28.74
CA LYS A 621 -15.83 -13.37 29.47
C LYS A 621 -15.72 -12.13 28.58
N TYR A 622 -15.31 -12.29 27.33
CA TYR A 622 -15.26 -11.24 26.32
C TYR A 622 -16.63 -10.55 26.17
N ARG A 623 -17.69 -11.32 25.86
CA ARG A 623 -19.03 -10.77 25.66
C ARG A 623 -19.58 -10.05 26.89
N GLU A 624 -19.44 -10.67 28.07
CA GLU A 624 -19.92 -10.10 29.33
C GLU A 624 -19.24 -8.77 29.66
N ARG A 625 -17.92 -8.70 29.46
CA ARG A 625 -17.13 -7.48 29.75
C ARG A 625 -17.44 -6.35 28.78
N VAL A 626 -17.48 -6.65 27.49
CA VAL A 626 -17.79 -5.65 26.45
C VAL A 626 -19.20 -5.10 26.64
N LEU A 627 -20.21 -5.96 26.75
CA LEU A 627 -21.59 -5.52 26.90
C LEU A 627 -21.80 -4.76 28.21
N LYS A 628 -21.24 -5.24 29.33
CA LYS A 628 -21.29 -4.50 30.60
C LYS A 628 -20.65 -3.12 30.50
N ARG A 629 -19.57 -2.95 29.74
CA ARG A 629 -18.93 -1.65 29.53
C ARG A 629 -19.83 -0.74 28.70
N VAL A 630 -20.47 -1.25 27.64
CA VAL A 630 -21.44 -0.49 26.82
C VAL A 630 -22.63 -0.03 27.66
N MET A 631 -23.26 -0.93 28.42
CA MET A 631 -24.44 -0.64 29.24
C MET A 631 -24.19 0.35 30.38
N ARG A 632 -22.93 0.67 30.71
CA ARG A 632 -22.60 1.68 31.73
C ARG A 632 -22.70 3.11 31.21
N SER A 633 -22.61 3.31 29.90
CA SER A 633 -22.55 4.63 29.26
C SER A 633 -23.63 4.83 28.20
N ALA A 634 -24.53 3.86 28.04
CA ALA A 634 -25.59 3.87 27.05
C ALA A 634 -26.92 3.48 27.70
N ASP A 635 -28.00 4.06 27.19
CA ASP A 635 -29.38 3.72 27.59
C ASP A 635 -30.18 3.31 26.33
N PRO A 636 -29.90 2.13 25.75
CA PRO A 636 -30.55 1.70 24.53
C PRO A 636 -32.02 1.37 24.77
N ILE A 637 -32.90 1.72 23.82
CA ILE A 637 -34.34 1.49 23.95
C ILE A 637 -34.74 0.04 23.67
N LEU A 638 -33.96 -0.69 22.87
CA LEU A 638 -34.12 -2.12 22.61
C LEU A 638 -32.83 -2.77 22.13
N VAL A 639 -32.83 -4.09 22.10
CA VAL A 639 -31.77 -4.91 21.49
C VAL A 639 -32.31 -5.72 20.32
N ILE A 640 -31.54 -5.76 19.23
CA ILE A 640 -31.79 -6.65 18.08
C ILE A 640 -30.80 -7.80 18.16
N ALA A 641 -31.30 -9.03 18.24
CA ALA A 641 -30.49 -10.24 18.23
C ALA A 641 -30.61 -10.94 16.87
N ASP A 642 -29.55 -10.89 16.07
CA ASP A 642 -29.48 -11.46 14.73
C ASP A 642 -28.69 -12.78 14.71
N GLY A 643 -29.42 -13.90 14.60
CA GLY A 643 -28.87 -15.26 14.59
C GLY A 643 -29.25 -16.08 15.80
N GLU A 644 -29.21 -17.41 15.65
CA GLU A 644 -29.62 -18.35 16.69
C GLU A 644 -28.85 -18.15 18.00
N TYR A 645 -27.52 -18.01 17.92
CA TYR A 645 -26.66 -17.90 19.08
C TYR A 645 -26.68 -16.48 19.66
N ALA A 646 -26.83 -15.46 18.81
CA ALA A 646 -27.07 -14.09 19.25
C ALA A 646 -28.37 -13.99 20.06
N ILE A 647 -29.45 -14.64 19.62
CA ILE A 647 -30.74 -14.68 20.35
C ILE A 647 -30.56 -15.36 21.71
N ALA A 648 -29.83 -16.47 21.76
CA ALA A 648 -29.56 -17.18 23.02
C ALA A 648 -28.72 -16.32 23.98
N GLU A 649 -27.65 -15.71 23.49
CA GLU A 649 -26.76 -14.88 24.31
C GLU A 649 -27.41 -13.56 24.73
N ALA A 650 -28.21 -12.92 23.87
CA ALA A 650 -28.98 -11.73 24.25
C ALA A 650 -29.90 -12.02 25.44
N LYS A 651 -30.65 -13.14 25.39
CA LYS A 651 -31.50 -13.58 26.51
C LYS A 651 -30.71 -13.85 27.78
N ARG A 652 -29.53 -14.46 27.66
CA ARG A 652 -28.67 -14.80 28.81
C ARG A 652 -28.10 -13.54 29.46
N LEU A 653 -27.52 -12.65 28.65
CA LEU A 653 -26.76 -11.49 29.09
C LEU A 653 -27.66 -10.36 29.58
N LEU A 654 -28.81 -10.14 28.94
CA LEU A 654 -29.70 -8.99 29.20
C LEU A 654 -30.88 -9.33 30.10
N LYS A 655 -30.94 -10.55 30.66
CA LYS A 655 -32.04 -11.00 31.53
C LYS A 655 -32.36 -10.03 32.66
N LYS A 656 -31.35 -9.33 33.19
CA LYS A 656 -31.48 -8.39 34.32
C LYS A 656 -31.80 -6.95 33.90
N GLU A 657 -31.57 -6.61 32.63
CA GLU A 657 -31.70 -5.23 32.13
C GLU A 657 -33.16 -4.91 31.74
N GLY A 658 -34.03 -5.92 31.59
CA GLY A 658 -35.44 -5.71 31.20
C GLY A 658 -35.62 -5.18 29.77
N LEU A 659 -34.54 -5.08 28.99
CA LEU A 659 -34.58 -4.55 27.63
C LEU A 659 -35.35 -5.46 26.67
N PRO A 660 -36.22 -4.90 25.83
CA PRO A 660 -36.88 -5.67 24.80
C PRO A 660 -35.90 -6.23 23.77
N ILE A 661 -36.13 -7.47 23.33
CA ILE A 661 -35.28 -8.16 22.36
C ILE A 661 -36.07 -8.51 21.10
N ILE A 662 -35.73 -7.86 19.99
CA ILE A 662 -36.18 -8.23 18.63
C ILE A 662 -35.30 -9.36 18.12
N LYS A 663 -35.92 -10.44 17.64
CA LYS A 663 -35.21 -11.66 17.22
C LYS A 663 -35.27 -11.79 15.72
N LEU A 664 -34.10 -11.88 15.09
CA LEU A 664 -33.97 -12.11 13.65
C LEU A 664 -33.26 -13.44 13.43
N ARG A 665 -33.83 -14.31 12.60
CA ARG A 665 -33.13 -15.50 12.09
C ARG A 665 -32.52 -15.19 10.73
N ARG A 666 -31.64 -16.08 10.29
CA ARG A 666 -31.11 -16.09 8.94
C ARG A 666 -30.63 -17.47 8.54
N THR A 667 -30.50 -17.69 7.24
CA THR A 667 -29.84 -18.88 6.70
C THR A 667 -28.84 -18.48 5.64
N LYS A 668 -27.94 -19.40 5.27
CA LYS A 668 -27.03 -19.18 4.15
C LYS A 668 -27.77 -18.98 2.81
N ALA A 669 -28.95 -19.58 2.67
CA ALA A 669 -29.77 -19.48 1.46
C ALA A 669 -30.55 -18.16 1.39
N ASP A 670 -30.93 -17.61 2.54
CA ASP A 670 -31.66 -16.35 2.65
C ASP A 670 -31.11 -15.48 3.78
N LEU A 671 -30.28 -14.50 3.38
CA LEU A 671 -29.70 -13.49 4.26
C LEU A 671 -30.65 -12.31 4.53
N SER A 672 -31.82 -12.24 3.89
CA SER A 672 -32.86 -11.25 4.16
C SER A 672 -33.93 -11.75 5.12
N LEU A 673 -33.89 -13.05 5.45
CA LEU A 673 -34.84 -13.71 6.33
C LEU A 673 -35.06 -12.92 7.64
N ASP A 674 -36.32 -12.92 8.07
CA ASP A 674 -36.88 -12.24 9.23
C ASP A 674 -36.69 -10.71 9.29
N VAL A 675 -36.05 -10.07 8.31
CA VAL A 675 -35.90 -8.60 8.30
C VAL A 675 -37.27 -7.93 8.19
N THR A 676 -38.11 -8.36 7.26
CA THR A 676 -39.47 -7.83 7.12
C THR A 676 -40.37 -8.28 8.27
N ALA A 677 -40.23 -9.53 8.73
CA ALA A 677 -41.01 -10.08 9.84
C ALA A 677 -40.69 -9.39 11.19
N ALA A 678 -39.56 -8.68 11.30
CA ALA A 678 -39.24 -7.87 12.48
C ALA A 678 -40.28 -6.77 12.74
N GLN A 679 -41.01 -6.33 11.70
CA GLN A 679 -42.04 -5.30 11.81
C GLN A 679 -43.12 -5.66 12.82
N GLU A 680 -43.57 -6.92 12.85
CA GLU A 680 -44.57 -7.39 13.82
C GLU A 680 -44.06 -7.32 15.26
N GLN A 681 -42.78 -7.63 15.47
CA GLN A 681 -42.13 -7.53 16.77
C GLN A 681 -41.92 -6.07 17.19
N LEU A 682 -41.72 -5.16 16.24
CA LEU A 682 -41.52 -3.72 16.49
C LEU A 682 -42.84 -2.99 16.75
N ALA A 683 -43.94 -3.44 16.17
CA ALA A 683 -45.23 -2.77 16.25
C ALA A 683 -45.77 -2.60 17.68
N VAL A 684 -45.30 -3.41 18.63
CA VAL A 684 -45.68 -3.32 20.05
C VAL A 684 -45.03 -2.14 20.79
N PHE A 685 -44.04 -1.48 20.18
CA PHE A 685 -43.38 -0.30 20.73
C PHE A 685 -43.93 0.95 20.06
N ASN A 686 -44.48 1.89 20.84
CA ASN A 686 -45.03 3.13 20.31
C ASN A 686 -44.04 3.91 19.42
N SER A 687 -42.74 3.85 19.73
CA SER A 687 -41.70 4.50 18.93
C SER A 687 -41.49 3.87 17.55
N PHE A 688 -42.04 2.69 17.29
CA PHE A 688 -41.85 1.91 16.06
C PHE A 688 -43.16 1.34 15.49
N SER A 689 -44.33 1.77 15.97
CA SER A 689 -45.64 1.21 15.56
C SER A 689 -45.94 1.40 14.08
N ASP A 690 -45.44 2.47 13.48
CA ASP A 690 -45.69 2.83 12.08
C ASP A 690 -44.54 2.45 11.13
N VAL A 691 -43.52 1.73 11.62
CA VAL A 691 -42.37 1.32 10.81
C VAL A 691 -42.82 0.33 9.73
N GLN A 692 -42.39 0.58 8.48
CA GLN A 692 -42.59 -0.31 7.35
C GLN A 692 -41.24 -0.82 6.87
N LEU A 693 -41.03 -2.14 6.97
CA LEU A 693 -39.76 -2.75 6.61
C LEU A 693 -39.82 -3.36 5.21
N SER A 694 -38.94 -2.92 4.31
CA SER A 694 -38.95 -3.39 2.91
C SER A 694 -38.06 -4.60 2.67
N GLY A 695 -37.17 -4.92 3.63
CA GLY A 695 -36.18 -5.98 3.46
C GLY A 695 -35.14 -5.67 2.38
N LYS A 696 -34.93 -4.40 2.03
CA LYS A 696 -33.91 -3.98 1.06
C LYS A 696 -32.56 -3.74 1.72
N MET A 697 -31.49 -3.98 0.96
CA MET A 697 -30.14 -3.62 1.39
C MET A 697 -29.97 -2.09 1.35
N ALA A 698 -29.20 -1.57 2.31
CA ALA A 698 -28.63 -0.23 2.28
C ALA A 698 -27.12 -0.28 2.49
N ASN A 699 -26.41 0.72 1.97
CA ASN A 699 -24.97 0.85 2.17
C ASN A 699 -24.65 1.00 3.65
N ILE A 700 -23.56 0.40 4.10
CA ILE A 700 -23.03 0.69 5.43
C ILE A 700 -22.62 2.17 5.47
N PRO A 701 -23.10 2.94 6.46
CA PRO A 701 -22.80 4.36 6.52
C PRO A 701 -21.32 4.57 6.78
N ARG A 702 -20.80 5.66 6.23
CA ARG A 702 -19.36 5.93 6.26
C ARG A 702 -18.84 6.14 7.68
N THR A 703 -19.65 6.75 8.55
CA THR A 703 -19.45 6.89 10.00
C THR A 703 -19.18 5.57 10.73
N HIS A 704 -19.48 4.42 10.11
CA HIS A 704 -19.29 3.08 10.67
C HIS A 704 -18.19 2.26 9.97
N LEU A 705 -17.45 2.87 9.06
CA LEU A 705 -16.32 2.28 8.35
C LEU A 705 -15.03 3.02 8.75
N SER A 706 -13.90 2.32 8.76
CA SER A 706 -12.62 2.95 9.11
C SER A 706 -12.22 4.02 8.09
N PHE A 707 -11.32 4.92 8.48
CA PHE A 707 -10.73 5.91 7.57
C PHE A 707 -10.19 5.25 6.27
N TYR A 708 -9.60 4.06 6.42
CA TYR A 708 -8.99 3.32 5.32
C TYR A 708 -9.92 2.27 4.69
N SER A 709 -11.21 2.33 4.96
CA SER A 709 -12.19 1.61 4.14
C SER A 709 -12.39 2.34 2.81
N ARG A 710 -12.61 1.59 1.73
CA ARG A 710 -12.85 2.12 0.38
C ARG A 710 -14.33 2.38 0.13
N VAL A 711 -14.64 3.23 -0.85
CA VAL A 711 -16.03 3.61 -1.19
C VAL A 711 -16.92 2.43 -1.56
N TRP A 712 -16.35 1.36 -2.12
CA TRP A 712 -17.10 0.17 -2.49
C TRP A 712 -17.21 -0.86 -1.37
N GLU A 713 -16.41 -0.75 -0.31
CA GLU A 713 -16.47 -1.64 0.84
C GLU A 713 -17.72 -1.31 1.68
N GLY A 714 -18.48 -2.33 2.08
CA GLY A 714 -19.78 -2.11 2.72
C GLY A 714 -20.94 -1.82 1.74
N THR A 715 -20.75 -2.09 0.45
CA THR A 715 -21.77 -1.85 -0.60
C THR A 715 -21.98 -3.05 -1.51
N SER A 716 -23.16 -3.12 -2.15
CA SER A 716 -23.49 -4.08 -3.20
C SER A 716 -23.40 -5.57 -2.79
N GLY A 717 -23.55 -5.91 -1.51
CA GLY A 717 -23.35 -7.27 -0.98
C GLY A 717 -21.88 -7.67 -0.81
N ASP A 718 -21.63 -8.96 -0.57
CA ASP A 718 -20.31 -9.48 -0.20
C ASP A 718 -19.22 -9.22 -1.26
N ARG A 719 -18.01 -8.95 -0.79
CA ARG A 719 -16.80 -8.64 -1.58
C ARG A 719 -15.66 -9.60 -1.29
N VAL A 720 -15.80 -10.46 -0.28
CA VAL A 720 -14.75 -11.40 0.14
C VAL A 720 -15.30 -12.82 0.16
N ILE A 721 -14.54 -13.76 -0.42
CA ILE A 721 -14.83 -15.21 -0.36
C ILE A 721 -13.61 -15.98 0.15
N THR A 722 -13.85 -17.07 0.88
CA THR A 722 -12.80 -18.03 1.26
C THR A 722 -12.47 -18.98 0.10
N SER A 723 -11.25 -19.54 0.10
CA SER A 723 -10.90 -20.67 -0.75
C SER A 723 -11.75 -21.90 -0.41
N GLU A 724 -11.96 -22.75 -1.42
CA GLU A 724 -12.52 -24.09 -1.33
C GLU A 724 -11.43 -25.15 -1.06
N GLY A 725 -11.86 -26.35 -0.68
CA GLY A 725 -10.99 -27.49 -0.37
C GLY A 725 -10.33 -27.40 1.01
N THR A 726 -9.60 -28.44 1.40
CA THR A 726 -9.00 -28.55 2.74
C THR A 726 -7.77 -27.65 2.93
N LYS A 727 -6.92 -27.53 1.91
CA LYS A 727 -5.61 -26.86 2.00
C LYS A 727 -5.66 -25.38 2.42
N TYR A 728 -6.69 -24.64 1.98
CA TYR A 728 -6.70 -23.17 2.10
C TYR A 728 -8.01 -22.57 2.59
N LYS A 729 -9.07 -23.35 2.79
CA LYS A 729 -10.33 -22.85 3.32
C LYS A 729 -10.11 -22.28 4.73
N GLY A 730 -10.66 -21.10 5.00
CA GLY A 730 -10.48 -20.39 6.27
C GLY A 730 -9.10 -19.76 6.45
N LEU A 731 -8.13 -19.99 5.55
CA LEU A 731 -6.79 -19.38 5.57
C LEU A 731 -6.63 -18.35 4.45
N ALA A 732 -7.06 -18.69 3.23
CA ALA A 732 -6.94 -17.84 2.07
C ALA A 732 -8.29 -17.25 1.64
N PHE A 733 -8.28 -15.96 1.31
CA PHE A 733 -9.47 -15.20 0.93
C PHE A 733 -9.22 -14.41 -0.35
N ALA A 734 -10.22 -14.29 -1.21
CA ALA A 734 -10.20 -13.45 -2.39
C ALA A 734 -11.07 -12.21 -2.14
N GLU A 735 -10.43 -11.04 -2.16
CA GLU A 735 -11.06 -9.72 -2.15
C GLU A 735 -11.35 -9.30 -3.60
N VAL A 736 -12.60 -8.98 -3.90
CA VAL A 736 -13.09 -8.70 -5.25
C VAL A 736 -13.65 -7.29 -5.35
N VAL A 737 -12.92 -6.44 -6.07
CA VAL A 737 -13.39 -5.08 -6.38
C VAL A 737 -14.47 -5.16 -7.48
N PRO A 738 -15.64 -4.52 -7.30
CA PRO A 738 -16.65 -4.46 -8.35
C PRO A 738 -16.20 -3.57 -9.52
N SER A 739 -16.59 -3.95 -10.74
CA SER A 739 -16.16 -3.27 -11.97
C SER A 739 -16.57 -1.80 -12.05
N TRP A 740 -17.74 -1.44 -11.52
CA TRP A 740 -18.16 -0.04 -11.45
C TRP A 740 -17.28 0.83 -10.54
N ALA A 741 -16.49 0.27 -9.63
CA ALA A 741 -15.61 1.08 -8.79
C ALA A 741 -14.34 1.53 -9.52
N TYR A 742 -13.88 0.79 -10.53
CA TYR A 742 -12.59 1.06 -11.20
C TYR A 742 -12.66 1.30 -12.71
N ASN A 743 -13.81 1.06 -13.34
CA ASN A 743 -14.04 1.40 -14.75
C ASN A 743 -14.54 2.85 -14.93
N GLN A 744 -14.63 3.63 -13.85
CA GLN A 744 -15.08 5.02 -13.92
C GLN A 744 -14.03 5.88 -14.64
N LYS A 745 -14.49 6.65 -15.63
CA LYS A 745 -13.74 7.77 -16.18
C LYS A 745 -14.31 9.04 -15.56
N LYS A 746 -13.48 9.79 -14.83
CA LYS A 746 -13.89 11.07 -14.26
C LYS A 746 -13.28 12.18 -15.10
N GLU A 747 -14.05 13.24 -15.32
CA GLU A 747 -13.48 14.48 -15.81
C GLU A 747 -12.43 14.99 -14.83
N LEU A 748 -11.26 15.30 -15.37
CA LEU A 748 -10.19 15.91 -14.58
C LEU A 748 -10.61 17.31 -14.17
N SER A 749 -10.24 17.74 -12.97
CA SER A 749 -10.41 19.14 -12.56
C SER A 749 -9.73 20.08 -13.55
N ALA A 750 -10.24 21.31 -13.68
CA ALA A 750 -9.64 22.31 -14.57
C ALA A 750 -8.14 22.53 -14.28
N GLU A 751 -7.75 22.48 -13.00
CA GLU A 751 -6.34 22.55 -12.58
C GLU A 751 -5.51 21.37 -13.12
N ASN A 752 -6.01 20.14 -12.97
CA ASN A 752 -5.31 18.95 -13.48
C ASN A 752 -5.24 18.96 -15.01
N GLN A 753 -6.29 19.41 -15.69
CA GLN A 753 -6.29 19.57 -17.16
C GLN A 753 -5.24 20.58 -17.61
N LYS A 754 -5.17 21.74 -16.94
CA LYS A 754 -4.16 22.77 -17.23
C LYS A 754 -2.74 22.23 -17.02
N ALA A 755 -2.48 21.56 -15.90
CA ALA A 755 -1.17 20.99 -15.61
C ALA A 755 -0.76 19.91 -16.62
N ILE A 756 -1.70 19.09 -17.09
CA ILE A 756 -1.44 18.14 -18.19
C ILE A 756 -1.09 18.89 -19.46
N GLN A 757 -1.86 19.92 -19.83
CA GLN A 757 -1.59 20.70 -21.04
C GLN A 757 -0.21 21.36 -20.99
N GLU A 758 0.20 21.91 -19.84
CA GLU A 758 1.54 22.47 -19.63
C GLU A 758 2.64 21.41 -19.83
N MET A 759 2.43 20.19 -19.32
CA MET A 759 3.36 19.07 -19.55
C MET A 759 3.40 18.64 -21.04
N LEU A 760 2.27 18.63 -21.74
CA LEU A 760 2.21 18.31 -23.17
C LEU A 760 2.91 19.38 -24.01
N ASN A 761 2.68 20.66 -23.71
CA ASN A 761 3.38 21.78 -24.34
C ASN A 761 4.88 21.67 -24.10
N THR A 762 5.31 21.26 -22.88
CA THR A 762 6.73 21.02 -22.60
C THR A 762 7.31 19.96 -23.54
N LEU A 763 6.60 18.85 -23.80
CA LEU A 763 7.08 17.85 -24.77
C LEU A 763 7.15 18.42 -26.19
N GLU A 764 6.12 19.17 -26.60
CA GLU A 764 6.03 19.75 -27.94
C GLU A 764 7.13 20.78 -28.20
N GLU A 765 7.26 21.76 -27.32
CA GLU A 765 8.25 22.85 -27.37
C GLU A 765 9.68 22.32 -27.31
N GLN A 766 9.90 21.22 -26.59
CA GLN A 766 11.20 20.55 -26.50
C GLN A 766 11.45 19.61 -27.68
N GLY A 767 10.57 19.52 -28.68
CA GLY A 767 10.77 18.67 -29.85
C GLY A 767 10.80 17.18 -29.52
N LEU A 768 10.10 16.75 -28.48
CA LEU A 768 10.04 15.36 -28.02
C LEU A 768 8.77 14.67 -28.52
N PRO A 769 8.75 13.32 -28.57
CA PRO A 769 7.57 12.57 -28.95
C PRO A 769 6.37 12.89 -28.06
N LEU A 770 5.23 13.19 -28.69
CA LEU A 770 3.97 13.43 -28.00
C LEU A 770 3.27 12.10 -27.65
N PRO A 771 2.38 12.11 -26.65
CA PRO A 771 1.60 10.92 -26.31
C PRO A 771 0.76 10.48 -27.51
N TYR A 772 0.71 9.16 -27.76
CA TYR A 772 0.05 8.55 -28.93
C TYR A 772 0.68 8.87 -30.29
N GLU A 773 1.75 9.67 -30.35
CA GLU A 773 2.44 9.96 -31.59
C GLU A 773 3.22 8.73 -32.06
N LYS A 774 2.97 8.32 -33.31
CA LYS A 774 3.78 7.26 -33.95
C LYS A 774 5.10 7.86 -34.40
N VAL A 775 6.15 7.04 -34.37
CA VAL A 775 7.51 7.47 -34.75
C VAL A 775 7.59 8.15 -36.12
N PRO A 776 7.00 7.61 -37.21
CA PRO A 776 7.02 8.32 -38.50
C PRO A 776 6.41 9.72 -38.42
N ARG A 777 5.26 9.87 -37.74
CA ARG A 777 4.61 11.17 -37.56
C ARG A 777 5.44 12.13 -36.71
N TYR A 778 6.13 11.62 -35.69
CA TYR A 778 7.06 12.39 -34.89
C TYR A 778 8.24 12.92 -35.73
N LEU A 779 8.84 12.06 -36.55
CA LEU A 779 9.94 12.44 -37.45
C LEU A 779 9.47 13.50 -38.46
N ASP A 780 8.30 13.30 -39.06
CA ASP A 780 7.68 14.27 -39.99
C ASP A 780 7.46 15.64 -39.32
N ARG A 781 6.90 15.65 -38.09
CA ARG A 781 6.60 16.88 -37.34
C ARG A 781 7.86 17.66 -37.00
N THR A 782 8.92 16.96 -36.63
CA THR A 782 10.17 17.57 -36.15
C THR A 782 11.16 17.84 -37.27
N GLN A 783 10.85 17.45 -38.51
CA GLN A 783 11.75 17.53 -39.67
C GLN A 783 13.13 16.92 -39.38
N ILE A 784 13.19 15.93 -38.49
CA ILE A 784 14.42 15.20 -38.19
C ILE A 784 14.64 14.23 -39.35
N ASP A 785 15.58 14.57 -40.24
CA ASP A 785 16.06 13.62 -41.25
C ASP A 785 16.72 12.43 -40.53
N PRO A 786 16.22 11.20 -40.72
CA PRO A 786 16.80 10.01 -40.09
C PRO A 786 18.16 9.59 -40.66
N SER A 787 18.54 10.15 -41.82
CA SER A 787 19.81 9.89 -42.52
C SER A 787 20.90 10.92 -42.22
N TYR A 788 20.58 11.91 -41.38
CA TYR A 788 21.47 13.02 -41.01
C TYR A 788 22.68 12.53 -40.22
N ASP A 789 23.88 12.90 -40.66
CA ASP A 789 25.14 12.46 -40.04
C ASP A 789 25.25 13.01 -38.62
N PHE A 790 25.57 12.13 -37.69
CA PHE A 790 25.82 12.47 -36.29
C PHE A 790 26.93 13.53 -36.16
N ASN A 791 27.89 13.56 -37.10
CA ASN A 791 28.96 14.56 -37.14
C ASN A 791 28.44 15.99 -37.41
N GLU A 792 27.37 16.17 -38.19
CA GLU A 792 26.81 17.50 -38.50
C GLU A 792 26.17 18.17 -37.27
N VAL A 793 25.64 17.38 -36.33
CA VAL A 793 25.02 17.90 -35.08
C VAL A 793 26.06 18.54 -34.15
N LEU A 794 27.31 18.06 -34.19
CA LEU A 794 28.42 18.57 -33.39
C LEU A 794 29.04 19.82 -34.01
N GLU A 795 29.03 19.93 -35.35
CA GLU A 795 29.45 21.16 -36.02
C GLU A 795 28.52 22.33 -35.72
N ASP A 796 27.20 22.10 -35.72
CA ASP A 796 26.21 23.11 -35.31
C ASP A 796 26.39 23.59 -33.86
N TRP A 797 26.95 22.76 -32.98
CA TRP A 797 27.28 23.14 -31.60
C TRP A 797 28.60 23.90 -31.48
N LYS A 798 29.63 23.53 -32.26
CA LYS A 798 30.90 24.27 -32.31
C LYS A 798 30.77 25.68 -32.87
N ILE A 799 29.73 25.94 -33.68
CA ILE A 799 29.42 27.26 -34.24
C ILE A 799 28.62 28.12 -33.24
N ALA A 800 27.94 27.51 -32.26
CA ALA A 800 27.04 28.18 -31.31
C ALA A 800 27.64 28.41 -29.90
N SER A 801 28.82 27.86 -29.60
CA SER A 801 29.64 28.12 -28.40
C SER A 801 30.79 29.06 -28.71
#